data_AF-A0A9D1V4L7-F1
#
_entry.id   AF-A0A9D1V4L7-F1
#
_cell.length_a   1.000
_cell.length_b   1.000
_cell.length_c   1.000
_cell.angle_alpha   90.00
_cell.angle_beta   90.00
_cell.angle_gamma   90.00
#
_symmetry.space_group_name_H-M   'P 1'
#
loop_
_entity.id
_entity.type
_entity.pdbx_description
1 polymer ?
#
loop_
_entity_poly.entity_id
_entity_poly.type
_entity_poly.pdbx_seq_one_letter_code
_entity_poly.pdbx_strand_id
1 'polypeptide(L)'
;ALIPEEQRSEWERYCKKQGQSCHLMKQQGRKWGDHAKEQDPGKQMPCEEYILQDEYDYFFNSLAGDFAAGEWKNRDAEEWKNGCVADLRCRPPKVIRAHSLPHLGCLTYSAENELYAASRAAGSGIIGRALLSKDPATLNWAEPSPIGYDGPPRTLCWADYSLWVGDPTNATRIELTDRGTCQDVKNWTLPEDGWSTKYHCGIVADGLGRVYFSNEWYKGQIYRWEKGKVTKHAFSLNGYDHLSEAVPVPGTGRITMIHAISGKGRVEECLLELDMDTGRCRIAPLPGMGEGLKLRRFTGDWLLVQGNGEILSDDFAQLINSNTREVLRIRPGMFGGEKMQHIGILTDGTVVIVTRRDGVGPVFRYPTDFWGFLRSANKPKKLEWREYKEVYPDLPVFLPPRATERKIVLKKDSLTILGSVFTPPFTLPQLAEKLGPARIALQNGTRKSPLTGRETPYTQALALWDELGLQGWLDEDEQTIKTLGVRVAAQGEYAVRQPFDGAVWIGSKDYREASWKDFGGVAHTLQFGGFTVYTRLPGPVPEERSAQRAKLEALSAMVQISWKEPENKAAKAQKYKLPKPTESVLHFDTFNFKLAVMEVLMYEKGLLAPKLDAHGFAREYRRRKIDLDAEGYEPIPEIRKWLEQYPIPARLAPEVTEIEMDGGGEIYTQLCPFWDGEDGAFDLNTITEAELRQFPSLKHMTLLSSRPEQVLPVLERCGIQVDLL
;
A
#
# COMPACT_ATOMS: atom_id res chain seq x y z
N ALA A 1 -3.24 -17.80 31.44
CA ALA A 1 -3.67 -17.11 32.67
C ALA A 1 -2.80 -15.88 32.89
N LEU A 2 -3.37 -14.76 33.34
CA LEU A 2 -2.58 -13.64 33.84
C LEU A 2 -2.06 -14.01 35.22
N ILE A 3 -0.75 -13.96 35.44
CA ILE A 3 -0.13 -14.24 36.74
C ILE A 3 0.40 -12.93 37.33
N PRO A 4 0.39 -12.77 38.67
CA PRO A 4 1.04 -11.64 39.33
C PRO A 4 2.53 -11.56 38.94
N GLU A 5 3.06 -10.33 38.86
CA GLU A 5 4.47 -10.09 38.51
C GLU A 5 5.43 -10.83 39.46
N GLU A 6 5.06 -10.92 40.73
CA GLU A 6 5.78 -11.64 41.79
C GLU A 6 5.95 -13.15 41.48
N GLN A 7 4.99 -13.75 40.77
CA GLN A 7 4.98 -15.18 40.42
C GLN A 7 5.61 -15.46 39.06
N ARG A 8 5.98 -14.43 38.30
CA ARG A 8 6.53 -14.55 36.93
C ARG A 8 7.76 -15.45 36.87
N SER A 9 8.73 -15.23 37.76
CA SER A 9 10.01 -15.95 37.74
C SER A 9 9.85 -17.44 38.05
N GLU A 10 8.92 -17.79 38.94
CA GLU A 10 8.59 -19.19 39.24
C GLU A 10 7.86 -19.86 38.08
N TRP A 11 6.92 -19.14 37.45
CA TRP A 11 6.18 -19.64 36.29
C TRP A 11 7.08 -19.85 35.07
N GLU A 12 7.96 -18.89 34.75
CA GLU A 12 8.95 -19.06 33.67
C GLU A 12 9.86 -20.27 33.92
N ARG A 13 10.26 -20.49 35.19
CA ARG A 13 11.06 -21.66 35.58
C ARG A 13 10.27 -22.97 35.44
N TYR A 14 8.98 -22.96 35.79
CA TYR A 14 8.08 -24.10 35.58
C TYR A 14 7.92 -24.42 34.09
N CYS A 15 7.62 -23.44 33.25
CA CYS A 15 7.50 -23.64 31.79
C CYS A 15 8.79 -24.16 31.17
N LYS A 16 9.96 -23.63 31.55
CA LYS A 16 11.26 -24.16 31.11
C LYS A 16 11.46 -25.61 31.49
N LYS A 17 11.07 -26.03 32.70
CA LYS A 17 11.10 -27.45 33.12
C LYS A 17 10.17 -28.34 32.28
N GLN A 18 9.08 -27.79 31.75
CA GLN A 18 8.13 -28.48 30.88
C GLN A 18 8.49 -28.39 29.39
N GLY A 19 9.66 -27.84 29.03
CA GLY A 19 10.06 -27.63 27.64
C GLY A 19 9.22 -26.58 26.90
N GLN A 20 8.49 -25.73 27.62
CA GLN A 20 7.67 -24.66 27.06
C GLN A 20 8.41 -23.33 27.10
N SER A 21 8.23 -22.51 26.07
CA SER A 21 8.75 -21.14 26.01
C SER A 21 7.67 -20.13 26.43
N CYS A 22 8.08 -19.08 27.11
CA CYS A 22 7.22 -17.95 27.45
C CYS A 22 7.82 -16.67 26.87
N HIS A 23 6.97 -15.75 26.43
CA HIS A 23 7.37 -14.41 26.01
C HIS A 23 6.59 -13.38 26.80
N LEU A 24 7.30 -12.36 27.26
CA LEU A 24 6.68 -11.21 27.92
C LEU A 24 6.14 -10.27 26.87
N MET A 25 4.85 -10.00 26.96
CA MET A 25 4.19 -9.04 26.08
C MET A 25 3.75 -7.83 26.87
N LYS A 26 4.15 -6.64 26.42
CA LYS A 26 3.59 -5.35 26.87
C LYS A 26 2.95 -4.65 25.69
N GLN A 27 1.91 -3.85 25.97
CA GLN A 27 1.34 -2.98 24.95
C GLN A 27 2.31 -1.83 24.62
N GLN A 28 2.46 -1.49 23.34
CA GLN A 28 3.31 -0.38 22.91
C GLN A 28 2.83 0.94 23.56
N GLY A 29 3.76 1.71 24.12
CA GLY A 29 3.46 2.96 24.83
C GLY A 29 2.97 2.79 26.29
N ARG A 30 2.93 1.57 26.84
CA ARG A 30 2.62 1.29 28.25
C ARG A 30 3.84 0.75 29.02
N LYS A 31 3.87 0.98 30.34
CA LYS A 31 4.86 0.38 31.25
C LYS A 31 4.41 -1.04 31.65
N TRP A 32 5.35 -1.85 32.16
CA TRP A 32 5.02 -3.13 32.76
C TRP A 32 4.16 -2.91 34.01
N GLY A 33 3.13 -3.75 34.21
CA GLY A 33 2.18 -3.61 35.32
C GLY A 33 1.07 -2.58 35.10
N ASP A 34 1.14 -1.74 34.05
CA ASP A 34 0.03 -0.85 33.71
C ASP A 34 -1.19 -1.65 33.26
N HIS A 35 -2.39 -1.16 33.61
CA HIS A 35 -3.62 -1.65 33.00
C HIS A 35 -3.51 -1.55 31.47
N ALA A 36 -3.85 -2.66 30.79
CA ALA A 36 -3.99 -2.66 29.35
C ALA A 36 -4.94 -1.53 28.93
N LYS A 37 -4.69 -0.90 27.78
CA LYS A 37 -5.60 0.10 27.24
C LYS A 37 -6.99 -0.52 27.15
N GLU A 38 -7.92 0.05 27.91
CA GLU A 38 -9.33 -0.31 27.82
C GLU A 38 -9.77 -0.06 26.37
N GLN A 39 -10.16 -1.15 25.69
CA GLN A 39 -10.80 -1.02 24.39
C GLN A 39 -12.22 -0.55 24.66
N ASP A 40 -12.61 0.57 24.04
CA ASP A 40 -14.03 0.90 23.93
C ASP A 40 -14.70 -0.32 23.27
N PRO A 41 -15.60 -1.04 23.97
CA PRO A 41 -16.25 -2.24 23.43
C PRO A 41 -17.09 -1.92 22.19
N GLY A 42 -17.24 -0.64 21.86
CA GLY A 42 -18.05 -0.15 20.78
C GLY A 42 -19.52 -0.25 21.14
N LYS A 43 -20.37 0.21 20.22
CA LYS A 43 -21.81 -0.02 20.34
C LYS A 43 -22.06 -1.52 20.22
N GLN A 44 -22.88 -2.07 21.11
CA GLN A 44 -23.42 -3.42 20.95
C GLN A 44 -24.52 -3.40 19.88
N MET A 45 -24.56 -4.44 19.04
CA MET A 45 -25.57 -4.59 18.00
C MET A 45 -26.90 -5.02 18.63
N PRO A 46 -27.99 -4.23 18.49
CA PRO A 46 -29.28 -4.62 19.06
C PRO A 46 -29.84 -5.84 18.31
N CYS A 47 -29.98 -6.94 19.04
CA CYS A 47 -30.45 -8.22 18.50
C CYS A 47 -31.58 -8.78 19.38
N GLU A 48 -32.52 -9.49 18.76
CA GLU A 48 -33.26 -10.53 19.47
C GLU A 48 -32.31 -11.71 19.69
N GLU A 49 -32.27 -12.24 20.92
CA GLU A 49 -31.39 -13.34 21.30
C GLU A 49 -32.19 -14.58 21.67
N TYR A 50 -31.78 -15.73 21.14
CA TYR A 50 -32.36 -17.02 21.47
C TYR A 50 -31.27 -18.02 21.83
N ILE A 51 -31.39 -18.60 23.01
CA ILE A 51 -30.54 -19.67 23.52
C ILE A 51 -31.33 -20.97 23.39
N LEU A 52 -30.68 -22.03 22.93
CA LEU A 52 -31.28 -23.36 22.90
C LEU A 52 -31.34 -23.92 24.34
N GLN A 53 -32.49 -23.80 24.99
CA GLN A 53 -32.72 -24.35 26.33
C GLN A 53 -33.24 -25.79 26.21
N ASP A 54 -32.33 -26.73 26.02
CA ASP A 54 -32.64 -28.16 25.92
C ASP A 54 -31.62 -29.00 26.71
N GLU A 55 -31.89 -30.28 26.93
CA GLU A 55 -31.02 -31.23 27.67
C GLU A 55 -29.76 -31.67 26.89
N TYR A 56 -29.59 -31.14 25.67
CA TYR A 56 -28.50 -31.46 24.74
C TYR A 56 -27.58 -30.26 24.51
N ASP A 57 -26.33 -30.57 24.17
CA ASP A 57 -25.39 -29.59 23.62
C ASP A 57 -25.45 -29.62 22.10
N TYR A 58 -25.25 -28.45 21.49
CA TYR A 58 -25.30 -28.26 20.05
C TYR A 58 -24.06 -27.56 19.53
N PHE A 59 -23.61 -27.96 18.34
CA PHE A 59 -22.59 -27.29 17.57
C PHE A 59 -23.06 -27.16 16.12
N PHE A 60 -23.29 -25.92 15.67
CA PHE A 60 -23.60 -25.66 14.27
C PHE A 60 -22.31 -25.37 13.52
N ASN A 61 -22.16 -25.98 12.34
CA ASN A 61 -20.95 -25.87 11.52
C ASN A 61 -21.19 -25.11 10.20
N SER A 62 -22.45 -24.95 9.80
CA SER A 62 -22.84 -24.29 8.55
C SER A 62 -24.25 -23.73 8.60
N LEU A 63 -24.47 -22.62 7.91
CA LEU A 63 -25.76 -21.95 7.72
C LEU A 63 -25.95 -21.70 6.22
N ALA A 64 -27.11 -22.05 5.68
CA ALA A 64 -27.47 -21.71 4.30
C ALA A 64 -28.99 -21.68 4.14
N GLY A 65 -29.48 -20.78 3.29
CA GLY A 65 -30.92 -20.54 3.13
C GLY A 65 -31.59 -20.32 4.49
N ASP A 66 -32.62 -21.11 4.77
CA ASP A 66 -33.44 -20.97 5.97
C ASP A 66 -32.99 -21.83 7.16
N PHE A 67 -31.86 -22.55 7.04
CA PHE A 67 -31.47 -23.58 7.98
C PHE A 67 -30.01 -23.48 8.42
N ALA A 68 -29.73 -24.02 9.61
CA ALA A 68 -28.39 -24.35 10.07
C ALA A 68 -28.23 -25.87 10.17
N ALA A 69 -27.06 -26.39 9.81
CA ALA A 69 -26.68 -27.78 10.03
C ALA A 69 -25.57 -27.87 11.07
N GLY A 70 -25.62 -28.93 11.86
CA GLY A 70 -24.72 -29.12 12.98
C GLY A 70 -24.76 -30.53 13.54
N GLU A 71 -24.18 -30.68 14.72
CA GLU A 71 -24.15 -31.89 15.51
C GLU A 71 -24.75 -31.62 16.89
N TRP A 72 -25.23 -32.67 17.52
CA TRP A 72 -25.75 -32.63 18.88
C TRP A 72 -25.19 -33.78 19.73
N LYS A 73 -25.15 -33.57 21.04
CA LYS A 73 -24.78 -34.59 22.03
C LYS A 73 -25.55 -34.43 23.33
N ASN A 74 -25.55 -35.47 24.15
CA ASN A 74 -25.97 -35.32 25.54
C ASN A 74 -24.94 -34.45 26.28
N ARG A 75 -25.36 -33.58 27.21
CA ARG A 75 -24.44 -32.70 27.96
C ARG A 75 -23.26 -33.44 28.62
N ASP A 76 -23.54 -34.61 29.19
CA ASP A 76 -22.53 -35.41 29.90
C ASP A 76 -21.74 -36.34 28.98
N ALA A 77 -22.05 -36.38 27.67
CA ALA A 77 -21.31 -37.19 26.71
C ALA A 77 -20.08 -36.44 26.19
N GLU A 78 -18.94 -37.13 26.08
CA GLU A 78 -17.75 -36.56 25.47
C GLU A 78 -17.89 -36.48 23.93
N GLU A 79 -18.49 -37.50 23.32
CA GLU A 79 -18.61 -37.63 21.87
C GLU A 79 -19.88 -36.96 21.30
N TRP A 80 -19.73 -36.34 20.12
CA TRP A 80 -20.86 -35.87 19.31
C TRP A 80 -21.63 -37.06 18.74
N LYS A 81 -22.95 -37.11 18.95
CA LYS A 81 -23.77 -38.28 18.59
C LYS A 81 -24.09 -38.33 17.11
N ASN A 82 -24.85 -37.33 16.66
CA ASN A 82 -25.44 -37.29 15.33
C ASN A 82 -25.67 -35.85 14.90
N GLY A 83 -26.05 -35.69 13.64
CA GLY A 83 -26.40 -34.41 13.04
C GLY A 83 -27.72 -33.84 13.54
N CYS A 84 -27.86 -32.52 13.44
CA CYS A 84 -29.10 -31.80 13.66
C CYS A 84 -29.27 -30.71 12.59
N VAL A 85 -30.52 -30.29 12.42
CA VAL A 85 -30.91 -29.14 11.61
C VAL A 85 -31.65 -28.15 12.50
N ALA A 86 -31.35 -26.86 12.41
CA ALA A 86 -32.16 -25.82 13.02
C ALA A 86 -32.91 -25.04 11.94
N ASP A 87 -34.24 -24.97 12.05
CA ASP A 87 -35.09 -24.09 11.25
C ASP A 87 -35.03 -22.67 11.83
N LEU A 88 -34.41 -21.76 11.06
CA LEU A 88 -34.12 -20.39 11.47
C LEU A 88 -35.28 -19.42 11.17
N ARG A 89 -36.33 -19.89 10.50
CA ARG A 89 -37.56 -19.11 10.30
C ARG A 89 -38.36 -19.01 11.61
N CYS A 90 -38.19 -20.00 12.49
CA CYS A 90 -38.78 -20.02 13.82
C CYS A 90 -37.99 -19.13 14.79
N ARG A 91 -38.71 -18.44 15.68
CA ARG A 91 -38.15 -17.64 16.78
C ARG A 91 -38.78 -18.07 18.12
N PRO A 92 -38.11 -18.85 18.97
CA PRO A 92 -36.73 -19.36 18.84
C PRO A 92 -36.55 -20.36 17.68
N PRO A 93 -35.31 -20.55 17.19
CA PRO A 93 -35.00 -21.57 16.20
C PRO A 93 -35.49 -22.96 16.63
N LYS A 94 -36.11 -23.69 15.71
CA LYS A 94 -36.61 -25.04 15.99
C LYS A 94 -35.55 -26.06 15.58
N VAL A 95 -34.98 -26.77 16.55
CA VAL A 95 -33.95 -27.79 16.29
C VAL A 95 -34.59 -29.17 16.11
N ILE A 96 -34.23 -29.85 15.03
CA ILE A 96 -34.61 -31.21 14.71
C ILE A 96 -33.35 -32.07 14.77
N ARG A 97 -33.32 -33.02 15.71
CA ARG A 97 -32.21 -33.95 15.92
C ARG A 97 -32.37 -35.18 15.03
N ALA A 98 -31.36 -35.50 14.23
CA ALA A 98 -31.31 -36.76 13.52
C ALA A 98 -30.69 -37.84 14.41
N HIS A 99 -31.21 -39.06 14.35
CA HIS A 99 -30.65 -40.21 15.07
C HIS A 99 -29.79 -41.12 14.19
N SER A 100 -29.73 -40.85 12.89
CA SER A 100 -29.09 -41.69 11.87
C SER A 100 -28.26 -40.92 10.84
N LEU A 101 -27.93 -39.66 11.12
CA LEU A 101 -27.13 -38.79 10.23
C LEU A 101 -25.86 -38.30 10.96
N PRO A 102 -24.83 -39.13 11.15
CA PRO A 102 -23.61 -38.71 11.80
C PRO A 102 -22.85 -37.69 10.94
N HIS A 103 -22.18 -36.73 11.60
CA HIS A 103 -21.32 -35.73 10.97
C HIS A 103 -21.99 -34.91 9.85
N LEU A 104 -23.26 -34.52 10.05
CA LEU A 104 -23.97 -33.64 9.12
C LEU A 104 -23.32 -32.24 9.10
N GLY A 105 -22.97 -31.74 7.93
CA GLY A 105 -22.38 -30.41 7.79
C GLY A 105 -22.31 -29.91 6.35
N CYS A 106 -21.48 -28.87 6.15
CA CYS A 106 -21.28 -28.18 4.87
C CYS A 106 -22.60 -27.87 4.12
N LEU A 107 -23.58 -27.33 4.82
CA LEU A 107 -24.87 -26.97 4.22
C LEU A 107 -24.70 -25.82 3.22
N THR A 108 -25.26 -25.99 2.02
CA THR A 108 -25.35 -24.96 0.98
C THR A 108 -26.74 -24.96 0.36
N TYR A 109 -27.16 -23.80 -0.17
CA TYR A 109 -28.49 -23.60 -0.76
C TYR A 109 -28.36 -22.97 -2.13
N SER A 110 -29.09 -23.51 -3.10
CA SER A 110 -29.26 -22.91 -4.42
C SER A 110 -30.65 -22.34 -4.55
N ALA A 111 -30.75 -21.01 -4.66
CA ALA A 111 -32.01 -20.33 -4.90
C ALA A 111 -32.60 -20.67 -6.28
N GLU A 112 -31.73 -20.86 -7.28
CA GLU A 112 -32.13 -21.24 -8.65
C GLU A 112 -32.76 -22.63 -8.71
N ASN A 113 -32.26 -23.57 -7.91
CA ASN A 113 -32.76 -24.94 -7.86
C ASN A 113 -33.78 -25.17 -6.73
N GLU A 114 -33.98 -24.18 -5.86
CA GLU A 114 -34.73 -24.27 -4.60
C GLU A 114 -34.36 -25.53 -3.78
N LEU A 115 -33.06 -25.81 -3.70
CA LEU A 115 -32.55 -27.07 -3.17
C LEU A 115 -31.37 -26.86 -2.22
N TYR A 116 -31.35 -27.66 -1.16
CA TYR A 116 -30.25 -27.73 -0.21
C TYR A 116 -29.34 -28.91 -0.55
N ALA A 117 -28.04 -28.70 -0.39
CA ALA A 117 -27.06 -29.77 -0.35
C ALA A 117 -26.29 -29.75 0.96
N ALA A 118 -25.93 -30.93 1.45
CA ALA A 118 -25.14 -31.11 2.67
C ALA A 118 -24.17 -32.27 2.50
N SER A 119 -23.18 -32.35 3.38
CA SER A 119 -22.33 -33.53 3.51
C SER A 119 -22.62 -34.28 4.80
N ARG A 120 -22.42 -35.59 4.78
CA ARG A 120 -22.37 -36.44 5.97
C ARG A 120 -21.24 -37.44 5.85
N ALA A 121 -20.92 -38.11 6.96
CA ALA A 121 -20.11 -39.32 6.93
C ALA A 121 -20.97 -40.54 7.28
N ALA A 122 -20.47 -41.74 6.98
CA ALA A 122 -20.93 -42.98 7.60
C ALA A 122 -20.49 -43.02 9.08
N GLY A 123 -21.08 -43.91 9.89
CA GLY A 123 -20.79 -44.00 11.32
C GLY A 123 -19.33 -44.27 11.68
N SER A 124 -18.50 -44.75 10.74
CA SER A 124 -17.05 -44.88 10.92
C SER A 124 -16.27 -43.58 10.70
N GLY A 125 -16.89 -42.52 10.21
CA GLY A 125 -16.25 -41.25 9.83
C GLY A 125 -15.47 -41.31 8.50
N ILE A 126 -15.25 -42.51 7.94
CA ILE A 126 -14.34 -42.74 6.81
C ILE A 126 -15.00 -42.46 5.45
N ILE A 127 -16.26 -42.87 5.27
CA ILE A 127 -16.94 -42.75 3.97
C ILE A 127 -17.90 -41.57 4.00
N GLY A 128 -17.62 -40.54 3.22
CA GLY A 128 -18.49 -39.39 3.03
C GLY A 128 -19.60 -39.62 2.02
N ARG A 129 -20.69 -38.84 2.16
CA ARG A 129 -21.81 -38.76 1.22
C ARG A 129 -22.22 -37.32 0.99
N ALA A 130 -22.66 -37.02 -0.23
CA ALA A 130 -23.40 -35.80 -0.54
C ALA A 130 -24.90 -36.06 -0.42
N LEU A 131 -25.62 -35.10 0.12
CA LEU A 131 -27.05 -35.18 0.39
C LEU A 131 -27.78 -34.04 -0.34
N LEU A 132 -29.02 -34.30 -0.76
CA LEU A 132 -29.93 -33.31 -1.32
C LEU A 132 -31.26 -33.30 -0.57
N SER A 133 -31.82 -32.12 -0.29
CA SER A 133 -33.16 -31.99 0.27
C SER A 133 -33.83 -30.68 -0.13
N LYS A 134 -35.15 -30.69 -0.29
CA LYS A 134 -35.97 -29.47 -0.45
C LYS A 134 -36.29 -28.82 0.90
N ASP A 135 -36.36 -29.61 1.95
CA ASP A 135 -36.66 -29.14 3.30
C ASP A 135 -35.84 -29.93 4.34
N PRO A 136 -34.66 -29.39 4.73
CA PRO A 136 -33.82 -29.95 5.77
C PRO A 136 -34.54 -30.28 7.08
N ALA A 137 -35.63 -29.59 7.45
CA ALA A 137 -36.34 -29.87 8.71
C ALA A 137 -37.09 -31.20 8.70
N THR A 138 -37.38 -31.76 7.53
CA THR A 138 -37.98 -33.10 7.41
C THR A 138 -36.99 -34.22 7.68
N LEU A 139 -35.68 -33.92 7.70
CA LEU A 139 -34.58 -34.87 7.70
C LEU A 139 -34.63 -35.89 6.55
N ASN A 140 -35.44 -35.64 5.51
CA ASN A 140 -35.52 -36.46 4.33
C ASN A 140 -34.44 -36.00 3.34
N TRP A 141 -33.35 -36.77 3.27
CA TRP A 141 -32.20 -36.50 2.41
C TRP A 141 -32.07 -37.58 1.36
N ALA A 142 -31.96 -37.18 0.10
CA ALA A 142 -31.57 -38.06 -0.99
C ALA A 142 -30.05 -38.13 -1.09
N GLU A 143 -29.50 -39.32 -1.32
CA GLU A 143 -28.09 -39.53 -1.66
C GLU A 143 -27.98 -39.71 -3.18
N PRO A 144 -27.76 -38.63 -3.96
CA PRO A 144 -27.83 -38.70 -5.43
C PRO A 144 -26.65 -39.47 -6.04
N SER A 145 -25.50 -39.50 -5.36
CA SER A 145 -24.29 -40.12 -5.88
C SER A 145 -24.08 -41.50 -5.24
N PRO A 146 -23.80 -42.55 -6.05
CA PRO A 146 -23.42 -43.85 -5.51
C PRO A 146 -22.00 -43.88 -4.93
N ILE A 147 -21.24 -42.79 -5.05
CA ILE A 147 -19.81 -42.73 -4.74
C ILE A 147 -19.57 -42.46 -3.26
N GLY A 148 -18.58 -43.15 -2.71
CA GLY A 148 -18.02 -42.86 -1.39
C GLY A 148 -16.87 -41.91 -1.49
N TYR A 149 -16.94 -40.85 -0.69
CA TYR A 149 -15.87 -39.87 -0.60
C TYR A 149 -14.92 -40.21 0.57
N ASP A 150 -13.66 -39.80 0.46
CA ASP A 150 -12.69 -39.89 1.57
C ASP A 150 -13.01 -38.83 2.63
N GLY A 151 -13.74 -39.25 3.67
CA GLY A 151 -14.36 -38.39 4.66
C GLY A 151 -15.55 -37.58 4.11
N PRO A 152 -16.28 -36.85 4.98
CA PRO A 152 -17.39 -36.01 4.55
C PRO A 152 -16.89 -34.91 3.60
N PRO A 153 -17.48 -34.76 2.39
CA PRO A 153 -17.09 -33.72 1.45
C PRO A 153 -17.08 -32.33 2.09
N ARG A 154 -16.00 -31.59 1.86
CA ARG A 154 -15.84 -30.22 2.40
C ARG A 154 -16.19 -29.13 1.39
N THR A 155 -16.36 -29.48 0.13
CA THR A 155 -16.71 -28.53 -0.91
C THR A 155 -17.94 -29.01 -1.69
N LEU A 156 -18.98 -28.18 -1.65
CA LEU A 156 -20.23 -28.34 -2.37
C LEU A 156 -20.47 -27.06 -3.18
N CYS A 157 -20.28 -27.13 -4.48
CA CYS A 157 -20.35 -25.98 -5.38
C CYS A 157 -21.53 -26.12 -6.35
N TRP A 158 -22.44 -25.15 -6.33
CA TRP A 158 -23.53 -25.08 -7.29
C TRP A 158 -23.06 -24.40 -8.57
N ALA A 159 -23.39 -25.00 -9.71
CA ALA A 159 -23.19 -24.41 -11.04
C ALA A 159 -24.39 -24.81 -11.92
N ASP A 160 -25.23 -23.85 -12.28
CA ASP A 160 -26.50 -24.05 -12.97
C ASP A 160 -27.36 -25.14 -12.28
N TYR A 161 -27.84 -26.12 -13.04
CA TYR A 161 -28.54 -27.31 -12.55
C TYR A 161 -27.58 -28.46 -12.21
N SER A 162 -26.42 -28.16 -11.62
CA SER A 162 -25.46 -29.19 -11.19
C SER A 162 -24.86 -28.87 -9.83
N LEU A 163 -24.71 -29.91 -9.02
CA LEU A 163 -23.94 -29.87 -7.79
C LEU A 163 -22.59 -30.54 -8.03
N TRP A 164 -21.52 -29.82 -7.73
CA TRP A 164 -20.17 -30.33 -7.76
C TRP A 164 -19.68 -30.64 -6.35
N VAL A 165 -19.09 -31.82 -6.18
CA VAL A 165 -18.66 -32.37 -4.90
C VAL A 165 -17.20 -32.79 -5.01
N GLY A 166 -16.40 -32.39 -4.04
CA GLY A 166 -14.96 -32.68 -4.00
C GLY A 166 -14.52 -33.39 -2.73
N ASP A 167 -13.62 -34.36 -2.89
CA ASP A 167 -12.80 -34.93 -1.82
C ASP A 167 -11.31 -34.92 -2.26
N PRO A 168 -10.35 -35.34 -1.41
CA PRO A 168 -8.93 -35.29 -1.78
C PRO A 168 -8.50 -36.05 -3.04
N THR A 169 -9.33 -36.95 -3.55
CA THR A 169 -9.04 -37.87 -4.66
C THR A 169 -10.10 -37.87 -5.75
N ASN A 170 -11.20 -37.12 -5.59
CA ASN A 170 -12.35 -37.15 -6.49
C ASN A 170 -12.94 -35.76 -6.69
N ALA A 171 -13.35 -35.49 -7.93
CA ALA A 171 -14.34 -34.47 -8.26
C ALA A 171 -15.55 -35.17 -8.89
N THR A 172 -16.75 -34.93 -8.36
CA THR A 172 -18.00 -35.50 -8.85
C THR A 172 -18.95 -34.39 -9.27
N ARG A 173 -19.54 -34.51 -10.46
CA ARG A 173 -20.68 -33.71 -10.91
C ARG A 173 -21.96 -34.52 -10.76
N ILE A 174 -22.92 -33.96 -10.05
CA ILE A 174 -24.30 -34.45 -9.95
C ILE A 174 -25.15 -33.50 -10.77
N GLU A 175 -25.62 -33.96 -11.93
CA GLU A 175 -26.52 -33.22 -12.81
C GLU A 175 -27.96 -33.41 -12.35
N LEU A 176 -28.71 -32.30 -12.30
CA LEU A 176 -30.07 -32.25 -11.81
C LEU A 176 -31.02 -31.82 -12.92
N THR A 177 -32.26 -32.30 -12.85
CA THR A 177 -33.38 -31.72 -13.58
C THR A 177 -33.76 -30.35 -13.01
N ASP A 178 -34.54 -29.57 -13.74
CA ASP A 178 -35.23 -28.37 -13.25
C ASP A 178 -36.02 -28.55 -11.93
N ARG A 179 -36.49 -29.76 -11.65
CA ARG A 179 -37.21 -30.11 -10.40
C ARG A 179 -36.31 -30.48 -9.21
N GLY A 180 -34.99 -30.45 -9.38
CA GLY A 180 -33.99 -30.84 -8.38
C GLY A 180 -33.79 -32.35 -8.21
N THR A 181 -34.26 -33.18 -9.15
CA THR A 181 -34.01 -34.63 -9.14
C THR A 181 -32.72 -34.98 -9.87
N CYS A 182 -31.96 -35.95 -9.35
CA CYS A 182 -30.71 -36.40 -9.96
C CYS A 182 -30.96 -37.04 -11.34
N GLN A 183 -30.29 -36.52 -12.36
CA GLN A 183 -30.37 -37.00 -13.74
C GLN A 183 -29.15 -37.84 -14.12
N ASP A 184 -27.94 -37.38 -13.77
CA ASP A 184 -26.68 -38.07 -14.09
C ASP A 184 -25.63 -37.79 -13.02
N VAL A 185 -24.68 -38.72 -12.86
CA VAL A 185 -23.55 -38.59 -11.94
C VAL A 185 -22.27 -38.97 -12.66
N LYS A 186 -21.33 -38.03 -12.75
CA LYS A 186 -20.01 -38.25 -13.35
C LYS A 186 -18.92 -37.98 -12.34
N ASN A 187 -17.95 -38.87 -12.26
CA ASN A 187 -16.82 -38.76 -11.35
C ASN A 187 -15.49 -38.85 -12.06
N TRP A 188 -14.53 -38.10 -11.53
CA TRP A 188 -13.17 -38.05 -11.99
C TRP A 188 -12.23 -38.25 -10.82
N THR A 189 -11.38 -39.27 -10.92
CA THR A 189 -10.29 -39.48 -10.00
C THR A 189 -9.20 -38.43 -10.26
N LEU A 190 -8.83 -37.73 -9.20
CA LEU A 190 -7.75 -36.75 -9.19
C LEU A 190 -6.44 -37.45 -8.81
N PRO A 191 -5.29 -36.96 -9.30
CA PRO A 191 -4.00 -37.52 -8.89
C PRO A 191 -3.79 -37.40 -7.39
N GLU A 192 -3.07 -38.34 -6.79
CA GLU A 192 -2.62 -38.21 -5.40
C GLU A 192 -1.66 -37.01 -5.30
N ASP A 193 -1.93 -36.13 -4.34
CA ASP A 193 -0.99 -35.08 -3.95
C ASP A 193 0.26 -35.76 -3.35
N GLY A 194 1.45 -35.33 -3.76
CA GLY A 194 2.73 -35.87 -3.27
C GLY A 194 3.05 -35.52 -1.81
N TRP A 195 2.17 -34.78 -1.13
CA TRP A 195 2.28 -34.44 0.28
C TRP A 195 1.60 -35.47 1.20
N SER A 196 2.11 -35.61 2.43
CA SER A 196 1.68 -36.63 3.40
C SER A 196 0.25 -36.46 3.94
N THR A 197 -0.42 -35.34 3.65
CA THR A 197 -1.80 -35.07 4.05
C THR A 197 -2.66 -34.88 2.81
N LYS A 198 -3.58 -35.82 2.57
CA LYS A 198 -4.63 -35.71 1.56
C LYS A 198 -5.43 -34.43 1.76
N TYR A 199 -5.17 -33.40 0.96
CA TYR A 199 -5.88 -32.13 1.06
C TYR A 199 -7.20 -32.17 0.29
N HIS A 200 -8.24 -31.47 0.78
CA HIS A 200 -9.56 -31.53 0.16
C HIS A 200 -9.61 -30.83 -1.21
N CYS A 201 -10.43 -31.33 -2.13
CA CYS A 201 -10.63 -30.72 -3.45
C CYS A 201 -11.46 -29.44 -3.36
N GLY A 202 -10.82 -28.30 -3.65
CA GLY A 202 -11.49 -27.02 -3.84
C GLY A 202 -12.14 -26.95 -5.22
N ILE A 203 -13.37 -26.44 -5.28
CA ILE A 203 -14.19 -26.34 -6.49
C ILE A 203 -14.84 -24.96 -6.53
N VAL A 204 -14.79 -24.31 -7.69
CA VAL A 204 -15.45 -23.02 -7.94
C VAL A 204 -16.00 -22.95 -9.36
N ALA A 205 -17.13 -22.28 -9.53
CA ALA A 205 -17.60 -21.80 -10.83
C ALA A 205 -17.21 -20.32 -11.02
N ASP A 206 -16.77 -19.93 -12.21
CA ASP A 206 -16.65 -18.51 -12.55
C ASP A 206 -18.02 -17.90 -12.90
N GLY A 207 -18.05 -16.58 -13.11
CA GLY A 207 -19.29 -15.87 -13.42
C GLY A 207 -19.91 -16.17 -14.79
N LEU A 208 -19.29 -17.04 -15.60
CA LEU A 208 -19.84 -17.58 -16.84
C LEU A 208 -20.33 -19.03 -16.67
N GLY A 209 -20.29 -19.59 -15.45
CA GLY A 209 -20.72 -20.96 -15.15
C GLY A 209 -19.66 -22.03 -15.43
N ARG A 210 -18.43 -21.65 -15.78
CA ARG A 210 -17.35 -22.63 -16.04
C ARG A 210 -16.79 -23.11 -14.71
N VAL A 211 -16.65 -24.42 -14.55
CA VAL A 211 -16.24 -25.04 -13.28
C VAL A 211 -14.77 -25.43 -13.30
N TYR A 212 -14.08 -25.08 -12.22
CA TYR A 212 -12.66 -25.33 -11.97
C TYR A 212 -12.48 -26.05 -10.64
N PHE A 213 -11.49 -26.93 -10.56
CA PHE A 213 -11.17 -27.64 -9.32
C PHE A 213 -9.70 -28.04 -9.23
N SER A 214 -9.22 -28.22 -7.99
CA SER A 214 -7.86 -28.64 -7.64
C SER A 214 -7.87 -29.31 -6.27
N ASN A 215 -7.07 -30.37 -6.10
CA ASN A 215 -6.94 -31.13 -4.85
C ASN A 215 -5.55 -31.09 -4.22
N GLU A 216 -4.58 -30.46 -4.88
CA GLU A 216 -3.21 -30.37 -4.40
C GLU A 216 -3.04 -29.19 -3.43
N TRP A 217 -2.34 -29.41 -2.31
CA TRP A 217 -2.13 -28.45 -1.21
C TRP A 217 -1.25 -27.26 -1.60
N TYR A 218 -0.25 -27.48 -2.45
CA TYR A 218 0.74 -26.46 -2.80
C TYR A 218 0.95 -26.41 -4.31
N LYS A 219 0.76 -25.21 -4.89
CA LYS A 219 0.84 -24.95 -6.34
C LYS A 219 -0.02 -25.88 -7.18
N GLY A 220 -1.23 -26.15 -6.69
CA GLY A 220 -2.06 -27.22 -7.23
C GLY A 220 -2.47 -27.05 -8.69
N GLN A 221 -2.39 -28.14 -9.46
CA GLN A 221 -2.88 -28.17 -10.84
C GLN A 221 -4.39 -27.90 -10.89
N ILE A 222 -4.78 -26.86 -11.62
CA ILE A 222 -6.19 -26.56 -11.88
C ILE A 222 -6.69 -27.42 -13.02
N TYR A 223 -7.86 -28.02 -12.84
CA TYR A 223 -8.63 -28.71 -13.85
C TYR A 223 -9.88 -27.92 -14.18
N ARG A 224 -10.33 -28.00 -15.43
CA ARG A 224 -11.56 -27.39 -15.92
C ARG A 224 -12.45 -28.44 -16.55
N TRP A 225 -13.75 -28.35 -16.31
CA TRP A 225 -14.74 -29.12 -17.04
C TRP A 225 -15.16 -28.39 -18.32
N GLU A 226 -15.03 -29.05 -19.47
CA GLU A 226 -15.44 -28.51 -20.76
C GLU A 226 -15.95 -29.62 -21.68
N LYS A 227 -17.15 -29.43 -22.25
CA LYS A 227 -17.77 -30.34 -23.25
C LYS A 227 -17.77 -31.82 -22.82
N GLY A 228 -18.07 -32.07 -21.53
CA GLY A 228 -18.17 -33.42 -20.98
C GLY A 228 -16.84 -34.08 -20.63
N LYS A 229 -15.71 -33.37 -20.74
CA LYS A 229 -14.38 -33.85 -20.35
C LYS A 229 -13.73 -32.93 -19.34
N VAL A 230 -12.85 -33.50 -18.52
CA VAL A 230 -11.97 -32.74 -17.63
C VAL A 230 -10.64 -32.57 -18.34
N THR A 231 -10.16 -31.33 -18.39
CA THR A 231 -8.89 -30.96 -19.02
C THR A 231 -8.06 -30.14 -18.04
N LYS A 232 -6.74 -30.25 -18.13
CA LYS A 232 -5.83 -29.36 -17.40
C LYS A 232 -6.08 -27.92 -17.85
N HIS A 233 -6.16 -27.02 -16.89
CA HIS A 233 -6.26 -25.60 -17.16
C HIS A 233 -4.89 -25.03 -17.55
N ALA A 234 -4.89 -23.83 -18.15
CA ALA A 234 -3.68 -23.23 -18.74
C ALA A 234 -2.58 -22.90 -17.73
N PHE A 235 -2.94 -22.80 -16.44
CA PHE A 235 -2.02 -22.53 -15.34
C PHE A 235 -2.45 -23.25 -14.07
N SER A 236 -1.54 -23.33 -13.09
CA SER A 236 -1.75 -23.90 -11.75
C SER A 236 -1.97 -22.81 -10.69
N LEU A 237 -2.34 -23.21 -9.47
CA LEU A 237 -2.42 -22.31 -8.31
C LEU A 237 -1.04 -21.79 -7.89
N ASN A 238 -1.02 -20.65 -7.21
CA ASN A 238 0.17 -20.04 -6.61
C ASN A 238 0.23 -20.36 -5.11
N GLY A 239 1.39 -20.82 -4.64
CA GLY A 239 1.60 -21.05 -3.20
C GLY A 239 0.55 -21.97 -2.59
N TYR A 240 -0.14 -21.48 -1.55
CA TYR A 240 -1.20 -22.19 -0.81
C TYR A 240 -2.61 -21.71 -1.18
N ASP A 241 -2.76 -21.03 -2.31
CA ASP A 241 -4.06 -20.60 -2.81
C ASP A 241 -5.00 -21.78 -2.99
N HIS A 242 -6.29 -21.59 -2.68
CA HIS A 242 -7.28 -22.67 -2.73
C HIS A 242 -8.64 -22.21 -3.28
N LEU A 243 -9.33 -23.10 -3.99
CA LEU A 243 -10.56 -22.78 -4.71
C LEU A 243 -11.85 -22.94 -3.87
N SER A 244 -11.81 -23.61 -2.72
CA SER A 244 -13.02 -23.97 -1.93
C SER A 244 -13.88 -22.80 -1.45
N GLU A 245 -13.29 -21.62 -1.32
CA GLU A 245 -13.94 -20.40 -0.82
C GLU A 245 -13.89 -19.28 -1.87
N ALA A 246 -13.56 -19.62 -3.12
CA ALA A 246 -13.57 -18.65 -4.21
C ALA A 246 -15.01 -18.37 -4.65
N VAL A 247 -15.29 -17.13 -5.04
CA VAL A 247 -16.62 -16.67 -5.44
C VAL A 247 -16.60 -16.17 -6.89
N PRO A 248 -17.63 -16.48 -7.71
CA PRO A 248 -17.73 -15.95 -9.07
C PRO A 248 -17.90 -14.43 -9.07
N VAL A 249 -17.30 -13.77 -10.06
CA VAL A 249 -17.61 -12.38 -10.41
C VAL A 249 -18.68 -12.40 -11.51
N PRO A 250 -19.95 -12.05 -11.22
CA PRO A 250 -21.07 -12.30 -12.13
C PRO A 250 -20.87 -11.78 -13.56
N GLY A 251 -21.22 -12.59 -14.55
CA GLY A 251 -21.14 -12.22 -15.97
C GLY A 251 -19.72 -12.14 -16.54
N THR A 252 -18.70 -12.59 -15.79
CA THR A 252 -17.30 -12.55 -16.22
C THR A 252 -16.60 -13.88 -15.99
N GLY A 253 -15.52 -14.14 -16.72
CA GLY A 253 -14.66 -15.30 -16.52
C GLY A 253 -13.76 -15.20 -15.28
N ARG A 254 -14.16 -14.44 -14.26
CA ARG A 254 -13.33 -14.11 -13.10
C ARG A 254 -13.87 -14.75 -11.83
N ILE A 255 -12.96 -15.05 -10.92
CA ILE A 255 -13.23 -15.43 -9.54
C ILE A 255 -12.57 -14.44 -8.59
N THR A 256 -13.15 -14.25 -7.41
CA THR A 256 -12.47 -13.61 -6.29
C THR A 256 -12.14 -14.68 -5.25
N MET A 257 -10.92 -14.67 -4.73
CA MET A 257 -10.45 -15.62 -3.72
C MET A 257 -9.59 -14.94 -2.66
N ILE A 258 -9.27 -15.68 -1.60
CA ILE A 258 -8.28 -15.25 -0.61
C ILE A 258 -6.89 -15.60 -1.14
N HIS A 259 -5.96 -14.64 -1.07
CA HIS A 259 -4.56 -14.80 -1.43
C HIS A 259 -3.68 -14.24 -0.31
N ALA A 260 -2.63 -14.96 0.05
CA ALA A 260 -1.72 -14.60 1.12
C ALA A 260 -0.40 -14.03 0.57
N ILE A 261 0.04 -12.92 1.14
CA ILE A 261 1.31 -12.26 0.80
C ILE A 261 2.18 -12.00 2.04
N SER A 262 3.46 -11.71 1.83
CA SER A 262 4.38 -11.31 2.88
C SER A 262 4.13 -9.86 3.32
N GLY A 263 3.78 -9.67 4.60
CA GLY A 263 3.61 -8.38 5.25
C GLY A 263 4.79 -7.99 6.16
N LYS A 264 4.65 -6.89 6.92
CA LYS A 264 5.67 -6.43 7.89
C LYS A 264 5.80 -7.37 9.09
N GLY A 265 6.45 -8.52 8.90
CA GLY A 265 6.71 -9.52 9.94
C GLY A 265 5.56 -10.52 10.19
N ARG A 266 4.51 -10.52 9.36
CA ARG A 266 3.38 -11.47 9.37
C ARG A 266 2.83 -11.66 7.96
N VAL A 267 2.09 -12.74 7.72
CA VAL A 267 1.30 -12.94 6.50
C VAL A 267 0.15 -11.93 6.49
N GLU A 268 -0.10 -11.31 5.34
CA GLU A 268 -1.26 -10.43 5.12
C GLU A 268 -2.19 -11.11 4.11
N GLU A 269 -3.40 -11.46 4.54
CA GLU A 269 -4.41 -12.01 3.63
C GLU A 269 -5.13 -10.89 2.87
N CYS A 270 -5.38 -11.15 1.59
CA CYS A 270 -5.92 -10.21 0.63
C CYS A 270 -7.06 -10.85 -0.18
N LEU A 271 -7.92 -10.01 -0.76
CA LEU A 271 -8.76 -10.44 -1.87
C LEU A 271 -7.94 -10.40 -3.15
N LEU A 272 -7.96 -11.48 -3.91
CA LEU A 272 -7.43 -11.56 -5.27
C LEU A 272 -8.60 -11.81 -6.22
N GLU A 273 -8.83 -10.89 -7.16
CA GLU A 273 -9.71 -11.14 -8.29
C GLU A 273 -8.86 -11.62 -9.47
N LEU A 274 -9.13 -12.83 -9.94
CA LEU A 274 -8.38 -13.55 -10.95
C LEU A 274 -9.23 -13.80 -12.18
N ASP A 275 -8.70 -13.45 -13.35
CA ASP A 275 -9.22 -13.78 -14.66
C ASP A 275 -8.77 -15.18 -15.07
N MET A 276 -9.72 -16.12 -15.14
CA MET A 276 -9.42 -17.52 -15.39
C MET A 276 -8.97 -17.79 -16.82
N ASP A 277 -9.16 -16.88 -17.77
CA ASP A 277 -8.71 -17.09 -19.15
C ASP A 277 -7.29 -16.57 -19.38
N THR A 278 -6.92 -15.49 -18.69
CA THR A 278 -5.67 -14.76 -18.96
C THR A 278 -4.65 -14.80 -17.83
N GLY A 279 -5.04 -15.24 -16.63
CA GLY A 279 -4.21 -15.15 -15.42
C GLY A 279 -4.02 -13.73 -14.90
N ARG A 280 -4.64 -12.70 -15.53
CA ARG A 280 -4.56 -11.32 -15.03
C ARG A 280 -5.31 -11.19 -13.73
N CYS A 281 -4.75 -10.46 -12.78
CA CYS A 281 -5.35 -10.32 -11.47
C CYS A 281 -5.15 -8.95 -10.84
N ARG A 282 -6.05 -8.63 -9.92
CA ARG A 282 -5.96 -7.47 -9.02
C ARG A 282 -6.12 -7.93 -7.58
N ILE A 283 -5.46 -7.23 -6.67
CA ILE A 283 -5.38 -7.57 -5.26
C ILE A 283 -5.81 -6.40 -4.38
N ALA A 284 -6.50 -6.69 -3.27
CA ALA A 284 -6.87 -5.70 -2.27
C ALA A 284 -6.57 -6.24 -0.86
N PRO A 285 -5.82 -5.50 -0.02
CA PRO A 285 -5.51 -5.94 1.33
C PRO A 285 -6.73 -5.93 2.24
N LEU A 286 -6.80 -6.88 3.17
CA LEU A 286 -7.87 -7.03 4.17
C LEU A 286 -7.33 -6.72 5.59
N PRO A 287 -7.03 -5.44 5.90
CA PRO A 287 -6.40 -5.11 7.17
C PRO A 287 -7.32 -5.46 8.33
N GLY A 288 -6.74 -6.09 9.36
CA GLY A 288 -7.42 -6.41 10.61
C GLY A 288 -8.23 -7.71 10.59
N MET A 289 -8.12 -8.55 9.56
CA MET A 289 -8.88 -9.82 9.46
C MET A 289 -8.14 -11.05 10.02
N GLY A 290 -6.80 -11.04 10.09
CA GLY A 290 -6.00 -12.19 10.52
C GLY A 290 -5.77 -13.21 9.40
N GLU A 291 -5.56 -14.48 9.78
CA GLU A 291 -5.29 -15.61 8.88
C GLU A 291 -6.48 -16.59 8.85
N GLY A 292 -6.51 -17.48 7.85
CA GLY A 292 -7.52 -18.53 7.71
C GLY A 292 -8.90 -17.98 7.34
N LEU A 293 -8.94 -16.96 6.47
CA LEU A 293 -10.17 -16.30 6.10
C LEU A 293 -11.06 -17.18 5.20
N LYS A 294 -12.37 -17.04 5.41
CA LYS A 294 -13.40 -17.65 4.56
C LYS A 294 -14.11 -16.56 3.76
N LEU A 295 -14.17 -16.75 2.44
CA LEU A 295 -14.83 -15.83 1.52
C LEU A 295 -16.10 -16.49 0.98
N ARG A 296 -17.22 -15.77 1.04
CA ARG A 296 -18.47 -16.22 0.42
C ARG A 296 -19.31 -15.06 -0.08
N ARG A 297 -20.20 -15.31 -1.03
CA ARG A 297 -21.28 -14.39 -1.38
C ARG A 297 -22.22 -14.30 -0.19
N PHE A 298 -22.56 -13.10 0.25
CA PHE A 298 -23.48 -12.88 1.36
C PHE A 298 -24.90 -12.61 0.87
N THR A 299 -25.10 -11.53 0.13
CA THR A 299 -26.39 -11.19 -0.50
C THR A 299 -26.19 -10.13 -1.57
N GLY A 300 -26.92 -10.21 -2.68
CA GLY A 300 -26.75 -9.28 -3.80
C GLY A 300 -25.27 -9.10 -4.12
N ASP A 301 -24.78 -7.87 -4.21
CA ASP A 301 -23.37 -7.56 -4.49
C ASP A 301 -22.44 -7.55 -3.28
N TRP A 302 -22.88 -8.07 -2.13
CA TRP A 302 -22.07 -8.12 -0.91
C TRP A 302 -21.32 -9.45 -0.80
N LEU A 303 -20.01 -9.33 -0.71
CA LEU A 303 -19.11 -10.39 -0.27
C LEU A 303 -18.99 -10.35 1.25
N LEU A 304 -18.83 -11.52 1.86
CA LEU A 304 -18.49 -11.67 3.26
C LEU A 304 -17.13 -12.36 3.36
N VAL A 305 -16.20 -11.67 4.00
CA VAL A 305 -14.94 -12.23 4.45
C VAL A 305 -15.03 -12.44 5.95
N GLN A 306 -14.92 -13.68 6.41
CA GLN A 306 -15.03 -14.04 7.81
C GLN A 306 -13.69 -14.56 8.34
N GLY A 307 -13.27 -14.07 9.50
CA GLY A 307 -12.08 -14.56 10.20
C GLY A 307 -12.31 -15.91 10.88
N ASN A 308 -11.23 -16.61 11.18
CA ASN A 308 -11.26 -17.87 11.92
C ASN A 308 -11.60 -17.71 13.42
N GLY A 309 -11.74 -16.46 13.91
CA GLY A 309 -12.08 -16.16 15.31
C GLY A 309 -10.88 -16.17 16.27
N GLU A 310 -9.65 -16.10 15.75
CA GLU A 310 -8.44 -15.94 16.55
C GLU A 310 -8.32 -14.56 17.21
N ILE A 311 -7.65 -14.53 18.36
CA ILE A 311 -7.54 -13.39 19.29
C ILE A 311 -6.77 -12.20 18.67
N LEU A 312 -6.03 -12.43 17.58
CA LEU A 312 -5.18 -11.42 16.93
C LEU A 312 -5.88 -10.63 15.82
N SER A 313 -7.13 -10.96 15.49
CA SER A 313 -7.92 -10.21 14.49
C SER A 313 -8.62 -9.00 15.11
N ASP A 314 -8.58 -7.86 14.42
CA ASP A 314 -9.33 -6.65 14.79
C ASP A 314 -10.81 -6.75 14.38
N ASP A 315 -11.16 -7.67 13.48
CA ASP A 315 -12.50 -7.87 12.93
C ASP A 315 -12.92 -9.36 12.97
N PHE A 316 -14.17 -9.64 13.34
CA PHE A 316 -14.76 -10.96 13.14
C PHE A 316 -15.10 -11.21 11.68
N ALA A 317 -15.56 -10.16 10.97
CA ALA A 317 -15.85 -10.23 9.54
C ALA A 317 -15.84 -8.85 8.88
N GLN A 318 -15.66 -8.85 7.57
CA GLN A 318 -15.84 -7.69 6.68
C GLN A 318 -16.87 -8.02 5.60
N LEU A 319 -17.84 -7.13 5.44
CA LEU A 319 -18.79 -7.11 4.35
C LEU A 319 -18.31 -6.11 3.30
N ILE A 320 -18.17 -6.56 2.07
CA ILE A 320 -17.56 -5.79 0.99
C ILE A 320 -18.53 -5.76 -0.19
N ASN A 321 -19.00 -4.57 -0.55
CA ASN A 321 -19.83 -4.42 -1.74
C ASN A 321 -18.95 -4.40 -3.00
N SER A 322 -19.13 -5.36 -3.90
CA SER A 322 -18.32 -5.50 -5.11
C SER A 322 -18.42 -4.29 -6.05
N ASN A 323 -19.57 -3.63 -6.09
CA ASN A 323 -19.85 -2.51 -7.00
C ASN A 323 -19.40 -1.16 -6.43
N THR A 324 -19.82 -0.85 -5.20
CA THR A 324 -19.52 0.44 -4.55
C THR A 324 -18.17 0.46 -3.85
N ARG A 325 -17.58 -0.72 -3.63
CA ARG A 325 -16.38 -0.98 -2.84
C ARG A 325 -16.54 -0.65 -1.36
N GLU A 326 -17.76 -0.40 -0.89
CA GLU A 326 -18.02 -0.12 0.52
C GLU A 326 -17.58 -1.29 1.39
N VAL A 327 -16.91 -0.99 2.51
CA VAL A 327 -16.46 -1.98 3.49
C VAL A 327 -17.13 -1.70 4.84
N LEU A 328 -17.92 -2.66 5.33
CA LEU A 328 -18.54 -2.65 6.65
C LEU A 328 -17.90 -3.74 7.51
N ARG A 329 -17.47 -3.39 8.73
CA ARG A 329 -16.75 -4.30 9.63
C ARG A 329 -17.65 -4.75 10.77
N ILE A 330 -17.57 -6.04 11.10
CA ILE A 330 -18.10 -6.64 12.31
C ILE A 330 -16.92 -6.82 13.26
N ARG A 331 -16.90 -6.05 14.36
CA ARG A 331 -15.76 -5.99 15.29
C ARG A 331 -16.00 -6.81 16.56
N PRO A 332 -14.94 -7.25 17.24
CA PRO A 332 -15.02 -7.67 18.64
C PRO A 332 -15.74 -6.61 19.48
N GLY A 333 -16.62 -7.05 20.39
CA GLY A 333 -17.41 -6.16 21.26
C GLY A 333 -18.85 -5.89 20.80
N MET A 334 -19.15 -6.02 19.49
CA MET A 334 -20.52 -5.85 18.97
C MET A 334 -21.54 -6.85 19.56
N PHE A 335 -21.07 -7.95 20.14
CA PHE A 335 -21.88 -9.02 20.74
C PHE A 335 -21.56 -9.24 22.22
N GLY A 336 -21.21 -8.19 22.97
CA GLY A 336 -21.03 -8.27 24.43
C GLY A 336 -19.87 -9.16 24.89
N GLY A 337 -18.82 -9.27 24.07
CA GLY A 337 -17.64 -10.09 24.35
C GLY A 337 -17.72 -11.53 23.84
N GLU A 338 -18.88 -11.96 23.30
CA GLU A 338 -19.02 -13.29 22.71
C GLU A 338 -18.31 -13.40 21.36
N LYS A 339 -17.81 -14.60 21.05
CA LYS A 339 -17.20 -14.91 19.75
C LYS A 339 -18.27 -15.18 18.70
N MET A 340 -18.15 -14.57 17.53
CA MET A 340 -18.98 -14.88 16.37
C MET A 340 -18.51 -16.19 15.73
N GLN A 341 -19.43 -17.14 15.51
CA GLN A 341 -19.15 -18.42 14.84
C GLN A 341 -19.64 -18.42 13.40
N HIS A 342 -20.89 -18.01 13.17
CA HIS A 342 -21.50 -18.02 11.84
C HIS A 342 -22.37 -16.79 11.63
N ILE A 343 -22.53 -16.43 10.37
CA ILE A 343 -23.48 -15.42 9.92
C ILE A 343 -24.06 -15.86 8.58
N GLY A 344 -25.37 -15.73 8.44
CA GLY A 344 -26.11 -16.06 7.22
C GLY A 344 -27.23 -15.06 6.98
N ILE A 345 -27.83 -15.14 5.81
CA ILE A 345 -29.05 -14.44 5.45
C ILE A 345 -30.08 -15.47 5.03
N LEU A 346 -31.28 -15.39 5.59
CA LEU A 346 -32.39 -16.26 5.24
C LEU A 346 -32.96 -15.86 3.87
N THR A 347 -33.82 -16.71 3.30
CA THR A 347 -34.42 -16.45 2.00
C THR A 347 -35.32 -15.20 1.99
N ASP A 348 -35.85 -14.81 3.15
CA ASP A 348 -36.64 -13.59 3.34
C ASP A 348 -35.79 -12.31 3.55
N GLY A 349 -34.46 -12.43 3.56
CA GLY A 349 -33.53 -11.33 3.80
C GLY A 349 -33.16 -11.08 5.26
N THR A 350 -33.72 -11.84 6.21
CA THR A 350 -33.36 -11.77 7.63
C THR A 350 -31.91 -12.18 7.85
N VAL A 351 -31.13 -11.37 8.56
CA VAL A 351 -29.76 -11.74 8.96
C VAL A 351 -29.79 -12.53 10.25
N VAL A 352 -29.03 -13.64 10.30
CA VAL A 352 -28.87 -14.46 11.49
C VAL A 352 -27.40 -14.59 11.82
N ILE A 353 -27.05 -14.36 13.08
CA ILE A 353 -25.68 -14.48 13.60
C ILE A 353 -25.69 -15.51 14.71
N VAL A 354 -24.76 -16.46 14.67
CA VAL A 354 -24.55 -17.43 15.74
C VAL A 354 -23.29 -17.04 16.49
N THR A 355 -23.43 -16.73 17.77
CA THR A 355 -22.30 -16.49 18.69
C THR A 355 -22.15 -17.65 19.66
N ARG A 356 -20.98 -17.78 20.28
CA ARG A 356 -20.72 -18.76 21.35
C ARG A 356 -20.64 -18.06 22.69
N ARG A 357 -21.49 -18.48 23.63
CA ARG A 357 -21.47 -18.04 25.03
C ARG A 357 -20.91 -19.15 25.91
N ASP A 358 -19.90 -18.82 26.70
CA ASP A 358 -19.21 -19.78 27.57
C ASP A 358 -20.19 -20.40 28.59
N GLY A 359 -20.14 -21.72 28.74
CA GLY A 359 -21.04 -22.48 29.61
C GLY A 359 -22.50 -22.59 29.13
N VAL A 360 -22.85 -21.99 27.99
CA VAL A 360 -24.22 -21.98 27.45
C VAL A 360 -24.29 -22.64 26.08
N GLY A 361 -23.30 -22.41 25.20
CA GLY A 361 -23.29 -22.95 23.84
C GLY A 361 -23.68 -21.90 22.78
N PRO A 362 -24.31 -22.31 21.66
CA PRO A 362 -24.66 -21.41 20.57
C PRO A 362 -25.82 -20.49 20.95
N VAL A 363 -25.68 -19.21 20.63
CA VAL A 363 -26.71 -18.17 20.80
C VAL A 363 -27.07 -17.65 19.41
N PHE A 364 -28.35 -17.75 19.05
CA PHE A 364 -28.88 -17.22 17.79
C PHE A 364 -29.31 -15.78 17.99
N ARG A 365 -28.78 -14.90 17.14
CA ARG A 365 -29.00 -13.46 17.19
C ARG A 365 -29.64 -12.99 15.89
N TYR A 366 -30.75 -12.27 16.01
CA TYR A 366 -31.45 -11.63 14.90
C TYR A 366 -31.32 -10.12 15.06
N PRO A 367 -30.43 -9.46 14.30
CA PRO A 367 -30.25 -8.02 14.40
C PRO A 367 -31.53 -7.27 13.99
N THR A 368 -31.91 -6.29 14.80
CA THR A 368 -33.12 -5.46 14.55
C THR A 368 -32.97 -4.56 13.33
N ASP A 369 -31.77 -4.00 13.13
CA ASP A 369 -31.36 -3.23 11.94
C ASP A 369 -29.88 -3.49 11.64
N PHE A 370 -29.61 -4.61 10.97
CA PHE A 370 -28.23 -5.03 10.67
C PHE A 370 -27.44 -3.97 9.89
N TRP A 371 -28.00 -3.52 8.77
CA TRP A 371 -27.29 -2.63 7.84
C TRP A 371 -27.17 -1.21 8.37
N GLY A 372 -28.23 -0.65 8.97
CA GLY A 372 -28.17 0.69 9.57
C GLY A 372 -27.25 0.72 10.78
N PHE A 373 -27.27 -0.33 11.62
CA PHE A 373 -26.30 -0.46 12.71
C PHE A 373 -24.87 -0.46 12.18
N LEU A 374 -24.53 -1.33 11.22
CA LEU A 374 -23.16 -1.41 10.69
C LEU A 374 -22.70 -0.09 10.07
N ARG A 375 -23.54 0.60 9.31
CA ARG A 375 -23.20 1.93 8.74
C ARG A 375 -23.00 2.98 9.83
N SER A 376 -23.77 2.93 10.91
CA SER A 376 -23.62 3.87 12.04
C SER A 376 -22.40 3.57 12.92
N ALA A 377 -22.00 2.31 13.02
CA ALA A 377 -20.88 1.85 13.84
C ALA A 377 -19.54 1.95 13.11
N ASN A 378 -19.55 1.93 11.77
CA ASN A 378 -18.37 2.02 10.92
C ASN A 378 -18.14 3.44 10.40
N LYS A 379 -16.87 3.80 10.18
CA LYS A 379 -16.54 4.98 9.39
C LYS A 379 -16.60 4.62 7.90
N PRO A 380 -17.00 5.55 7.01
CA PRO A 380 -16.98 5.30 5.56
C PRO A 380 -15.59 4.81 5.13
N LYS A 381 -15.55 3.62 4.54
CA LYS A 381 -14.32 2.98 4.05
C LYS A 381 -14.61 2.31 2.71
N LYS A 382 -13.65 2.40 1.80
CA LYS A 382 -13.69 1.73 0.51
C LYS A 382 -12.52 0.76 0.36
N LEU A 383 -12.78 -0.35 -0.33
CA LEU A 383 -11.76 -1.31 -0.73
C LEU A 383 -10.92 -0.71 -1.87
N GLU A 384 -9.60 -0.82 -1.75
CA GLU A 384 -8.63 -0.34 -2.73
C GLU A 384 -8.01 -1.51 -3.47
N TRP A 385 -8.41 -1.71 -4.73
CA TRP A 385 -7.79 -2.67 -5.64
C TRP A 385 -6.46 -2.15 -6.19
N ARG A 386 -5.51 -3.07 -6.41
CA ARG A 386 -4.22 -2.84 -7.05
C ARG A 386 -4.01 -3.90 -8.14
N GLU A 387 -3.61 -3.48 -9.32
CA GLU A 387 -3.36 -4.40 -10.44
C GLU A 387 -1.93 -4.96 -10.35
N TYR A 388 -1.76 -6.27 -10.56
CA TYR A 388 -0.45 -6.85 -10.81
C TYR A 388 -0.05 -6.61 -12.28
N LYS A 389 1.25 -6.42 -12.53
CA LYS A 389 1.78 -6.41 -13.91
C LYS A 389 2.00 -7.83 -14.41
N GLU A 390 2.45 -8.68 -13.51
CA GLU A 390 2.64 -10.11 -13.66
C GLU A 390 1.29 -10.81 -13.77
N VAL A 391 1.32 -12.01 -14.35
CA VAL A 391 0.15 -12.88 -14.45
C VAL A 391 0.27 -14.02 -13.46
N TYR A 392 -0.87 -14.45 -12.93
CA TYR A 392 -0.97 -15.61 -12.08
C TYR A 392 -0.50 -16.88 -12.83
N PRO A 393 0.23 -17.80 -12.19
CA PRO A 393 0.57 -17.86 -10.76
C PRO A 393 1.87 -17.15 -10.36
N ASP A 394 2.57 -16.51 -11.30
CA ASP A 394 3.90 -15.93 -11.08
C ASP A 394 3.83 -14.54 -10.40
N LEU A 395 3.12 -14.46 -9.27
CA LEU A 395 2.92 -13.22 -8.54
C LEU A 395 4.06 -12.94 -7.56
N PRO A 396 4.51 -11.67 -7.44
CA PRO A 396 5.37 -11.23 -6.34
C PRO A 396 4.74 -11.48 -4.96
N VAL A 397 5.57 -11.87 -3.99
CA VAL A 397 5.14 -12.10 -2.59
C VAL A 397 4.76 -10.84 -1.81
N PHE A 398 4.83 -9.66 -2.44
CA PHE A 398 4.48 -8.38 -1.83
C PHE A 398 3.31 -7.74 -2.59
N LEU A 399 2.54 -6.88 -1.92
CA LEU A 399 1.53 -6.07 -2.63
C LEU A 399 2.21 -5.29 -3.76
N PRO A 400 1.55 -5.17 -4.93
CA PRO A 400 1.89 -4.12 -5.87
C PRO A 400 1.91 -2.80 -5.11
N PRO A 401 2.81 -1.86 -5.48
CA PRO A 401 2.67 -0.49 -5.04
C PRO A 401 1.20 -0.12 -5.18
N ARG A 402 0.59 0.52 -4.15
CA ARG A 402 -0.74 1.14 -4.34
C ARG A 402 -0.65 1.81 -5.68
N ALA A 403 -1.50 1.38 -6.64
CA ALA A 403 -1.50 1.91 -7.99
C ALA A 403 -1.25 3.37 -7.78
N THR A 404 -0.02 3.81 -8.07
CA THR A 404 0.39 5.15 -7.70
C THR A 404 -0.66 5.90 -8.46
N GLU A 405 -1.61 6.53 -7.75
CA GLU A 405 -2.40 7.57 -8.36
C GLU A 405 -1.29 8.35 -9.06
N ARG A 406 -1.23 8.26 -10.39
CA ARG A 406 -0.10 8.75 -11.15
C ARG A 406 -0.21 10.23 -10.90
N LYS A 407 0.48 10.71 -9.87
CA LYS A 407 0.15 11.95 -9.20
C LYS A 407 1.24 12.92 -9.52
N ILE A 408 0.80 14.07 -9.98
CA ILE A 408 1.62 15.27 -10.01
C ILE A 408 1.10 16.13 -8.88
N VAL A 409 1.89 16.29 -7.82
CA VAL A 409 1.51 17.08 -6.65
C VAL A 409 2.38 18.32 -6.61
N LEU A 410 1.78 19.48 -6.85
CA LEU A 410 2.42 20.76 -6.63
C LEU A 410 2.33 21.14 -5.15
N LYS A 411 3.48 21.24 -4.49
CA LYS A 411 3.63 21.81 -3.14
C LYS A 411 4.13 23.25 -3.24
N LYS A 412 4.21 23.98 -2.12
CA LYS A 412 4.62 25.40 -2.12
C LYS A 412 6.05 25.62 -2.60
N ASP A 413 6.90 24.61 -2.44
CA ASP A 413 8.35 24.65 -2.62
C ASP A 413 8.89 23.53 -3.53
N SER A 414 8.04 22.59 -3.94
CA SER A 414 8.44 21.40 -4.67
C SER A 414 7.33 20.89 -5.58
N LEU A 415 7.71 20.13 -6.59
CA LEU A 415 6.81 19.41 -7.48
C LEU A 415 7.10 17.91 -7.35
N THR A 416 6.10 17.11 -7.01
CA THR A 416 6.22 15.65 -7.00
C THR A 416 5.63 15.10 -8.29
N ILE A 417 6.39 14.33 -9.08
CA ILE A 417 5.91 13.65 -10.30
C ILE A 417 6.15 12.16 -10.10
N LEU A 418 5.08 11.35 -10.13
CA LEU A 418 5.16 9.89 -10.01
C LEU A 418 5.94 9.40 -8.77
N GLY A 419 5.82 10.15 -7.66
CA GLY A 419 6.51 9.86 -6.40
C GLY A 419 7.92 10.48 -6.27
N SER A 420 8.52 10.94 -7.36
CA SER A 420 9.81 11.64 -7.34
C SER A 420 9.62 13.13 -7.02
N VAL A 421 10.40 13.67 -6.09
CA VAL A 421 10.32 15.07 -5.67
C VAL A 421 11.36 15.91 -6.42
N PHE A 422 10.90 16.99 -7.05
CA PHE A 422 11.71 17.95 -7.77
C PHE A 422 11.62 19.30 -7.06
N THR A 423 12.77 19.89 -6.77
CA THR A 423 12.89 21.25 -6.25
C THR A 423 13.30 22.18 -7.39
N PRO A 424 12.64 23.35 -7.53
CA PRO A 424 13.00 24.32 -8.56
C PRO A 424 14.35 25.02 -8.23
N PRO A 425 15.09 25.53 -9.23
CA PRO A 425 14.76 25.51 -10.66
C PRO A 425 14.85 24.10 -11.25
N PHE A 426 13.88 23.76 -12.10
CA PHE A 426 13.83 22.45 -12.75
C PHE A 426 14.83 22.41 -13.89
N THR A 427 15.65 21.35 -13.96
CA THR A 427 16.59 21.17 -15.07
C THR A 427 16.30 19.87 -15.82
N LEU A 428 16.64 19.84 -17.11
CA LEU A 428 16.47 18.68 -17.98
C LEU A 428 17.21 17.45 -17.43
N PRO A 429 18.46 17.52 -16.94
CA PRO A 429 19.13 16.37 -16.35
C PRO A 429 18.42 15.85 -15.10
N GLN A 430 17.97 16.75 -14.22
CA GLN A 430 17.25 16.37 -12.99
C GLN A 430 15.97 15.59 -13.31
N LEU A 431 15.19 16.07 -14.29
CA LEU A 431 13.96 15.40 -14.70
C LEU A 431 14.25 14.10 -15.48
N ALA A 432 15.25 14.09 -16.37
CA ALA A 432 15.60 12.92 -17.15
C ALA A 432 16.11 11.75 -16.29
N GLU A 433 16.85 12.03 -15.23
CA GLU A 433 17.35 11.02 -14.29
C GLU A 433 16.21 10.22 -13.63
N LYS A 434 15.11 10.88 -13.29
CA LYS A 434 13.98 10.26 -12.57
C LYS A 434 12.81 9.84 -13.46
N LEU A 435 12.58 10.54 -14.57
CA LEU A 435 11.44 10.33 -15.48
C LEU A 435 11.81 9.55 -16.75
N GLY A 436 13.11 9.29 -16.96
CA GLY A 436 13.64 8.74 -18.21
C GLY A 436 13.95 9.82 -19.24
N PRO A 437 14.62 9.44 -20.35
CA PRO A 437 15.07 10.39 -21.37
C PRO A 437 13.90 11.12 -22.04
N ALA A 438 14.05 12.43 -22.24
CA ALA A 438 13.08 13.24 -22.98
C ALA A 438 13.43 13.29 -24.47
N ARG A 439 12.42 13.29 -25.33
CA ARG A 439 12.60 13.62 -26.76
C ARG A 439 12.67 15.13 -26.91
N ILE A 440 13.73 15.63 -27.54
CA ILE A 440 13.87 17.06 -27.83
C ILE A 440 13.18 17.40 -29.15
N ALA A 441 12.37 18.45 -29.15
CA ALA A 441 11.72 18.98 -30.35
C ALA A 441 11.93 20.50 -30.44
N LEU A 442 12.21 21.00 -31.65
CA LEU A 442 12.32 22.43 -31.92
C LEU A 442 11.00 22.95 -32.46
N GLN A 443 10.42 23.95 -31.79
CA GLN A 443 9.21 24.63 -32.21
C GLN A 443 9.57 26.02 -32.74
N ASN A 444 9.30 26.26 -34.03
CA ASN A 444 9.50 27.57 -34.65
C ASN A 444 8.26 28.45 -34.43
N GLY A 445 8.47 29.72 -34.10
CA GLY A 445 7.42 30.72 -33.96
C GLY A 445 7.90 32.12 -34.36
N THR A 446 7.00 33.09 -34.30
CA THR A 446 7.30 34.52 -34.53
C THR A 446 6.98 35.33 -33.28
N ARG A 447 7.95 36.06 -32.76
CA ARG A 447 7.82 36.93 -31.59
C ARG A 447 7.63 38.36 -32.07
N LYS A 448 6.55 39.01 -31.65
CA LYS A 448 6.26 40.42 -31.98
C LYS A 448 6.82 41.33 -30.90
N SER A 449 7.73 42.23 -31.27
CA SER A 449 8.31 43.20 -30.35
C SER A 449 7.22 44.15 -29.81
N PRO A 450 7.03 44.26 -28.48
CA PRO A 450 6.06 45.19 -27.90
C PRO A 450 6.39 46.67 -28.16
N LEU A 451 7.66 46.97 -28.42
CA LEU A 451 8.18 48.33 -28.58
C LEU A 451 8.24 48.76 -30.06
N THR A 452 8.41 47.82 -30.99
CA THR A 452 8.65 48.13 -32.41
C THR A 452 7.67 47.46 -33.36
N GLY A 453 6.77 46.60 -32.87
CA GLY A 453 5.80 45.85 -33.68
C GLY A 453 6.40 44.84 -34.65
N ARG A 454 7.73 44.76 -34.73
CA ARG A 454 8.49 43.91 -35.66
C ARG A 454 8.39 42.45 -35.23
N GLU A 455 8.03 41.58 -36.16
CA GLU A 455 7.97 40.14 -35.94
C GLU A 455 9.34 39.53 -36.27
N THR A 456 9.95 38.88 -35.28
CA THR A 456 11.22 38.15 -35.43
C THR A 456 10.97 36.66 -35.24
N PRO A 457 11.49 35.79 -36.12
CA PRO A 457 11.41 34.36 -35.92
C PRO A 457 12.19 33.97 -34.66
N TYR A 458 11.65 33.03 -33.89
CA TYR A 458 12.33 32.41 -32.75
C TYR A 458 12.15 30.90 -32.82
N THR A 459 13.14 30.17 -32.34
CA THR A 459 13.08 28.72 -32.18
C THR A 459 13.08 28.42 -30.68
N GLN A 460 12.11 27.61 -30.23
CA GLN A 460 11.93 27.21 -28.84
C GLN A 460 12.18 25.72 -28.72
N ALA A 461 13.16 25.33 -27.90
CA ALA A 461 13.40 23.92 -27.59
C ALA A 461 12.39 23.41 -26.55
N LEU A 462 11.89 22.19 -26.80
CA LEU A 462 10.94 21.47 -25.95
C LEU A 462 11.49 20.11 -25.56
N ALA A 463 11.39 19.77 -24.28
CA ALA A 463 11.65 18.42 -23.77
C ALA A 463 10.32 17.68 -23.60
N LEU A 464 10.16 16.53 -24.26
CA LEU A 464 8.89 15.80 -24.33
C LEU A 464 9.02 14.41 -23.73
N TRP A 465 8.24 14.13 -22.68
CA TRP A 465 8.03 12.78 -22.15
C TRP A 465 6.69 12.28 -22.67
N ASP A 466 6.72 11.74 -23.90
CA ASP A 466 5.53 11.35 -24.64
C ASP A 466 4.64 10.39 -23.86
N GLU A 467 5.21 9.34 -23.27
CA GLU A 467 4.47 8.33 -22.52
C GLU A 467 3.88 8.85 -21.21
N LEU A 468 4.43 9.95 -20.67
CA LEU A 468 3.98 10.57 -19.44
C LEU A 468 3.04 11.76 -19.69
N GLY A 469 2.83 12.19 -20.92
CA GLY A 469 2.03 13.39 -21.21
C GLY A 469 2.62 14.67 -20.62
N LEU A 470 3.95 14.74 -20.47
CA LEU A 470 4.67 15.92 -19.96
C LEU A 470 5.48 16.63 -21.05
N GLN A 471 5.52 17.96 -20.98
CA GLN A 471 6.29 18.82 -21.88
C GLN A 471 6.99 19.92 -21.09
N GLY A 472 8.31 20.02 -21.17
CA GLY A 472 9.10 21.13 -20.64
C GLY A 472 9.47 22.13 -21.73
N TRP A 473 9.22 23.42 -21.50
CA TRP A 473 9.79 24.50 -22.32
C TRP A 473 11.16 24.87 -21.76
N LEU A 474 12.21 24.68 -22.55
CA LEU A 474 13.59 24.97 -22.15
C LEU A 474 13.89 26.48 -22.21
N ASP A 475 14.76 26.96 -21.34
CA ASP A 475 15.27 28.33 -21.39
C ASP A 475 16.42 28.45 -22.41
N GLU A 476 17.00 29.65 -22.56
CA GLU A 476 18.11 29.92 -23.50
C GLU A 476 19.36 29.05 -23.24
N ASP A 477 19.54 28.53 -22.02
CA ASP A 477 20.64 27.63 -21.67
C ASP A 477 20.41 26.17 -22.12
N GLU A 478 19.24 25.87 -22.70
CA GLU A 478 18.78 24.54 -23.13
C GLU A 478 18.83 23.46 -22.02
N GLN A 479 19.00 23.85 -20.76
CA GLN A 479 19.10 22.96 -19.61
C GLN A 479 18.02 23.25 -18.58
N THR A 480 17.63 24.50 -18.40
CA THR A 480 16.61 24.92 -17.43
C THR A 480 15.23 24.80 -18.04
N ILE A 481 14.28 24.22 -17.31
CA ILE A 481 12.87 24.11 -17.70
C ILE A 481 12.12 25.30 -17.10
N LYS A 482 11.80 26.28 -17.95
CA LYS A 482 11.10 27.51 -17.57
C LYS A 482 9.64 27.27 -17.22
N THR A 483 9.00 26.38 -17.96
CA THR A 483 7.61 25.98 -17.76
C THR A 483 7.50 24.48 -17.97
N LEU A 484 6.82 23.79 -17.07
CA LEU A 484 6.44 22.39 -17.23
C LEU A 484 4.95 22.30 -17.52
N GLY A 485 4.58 21.63 -18.59
CA GLY A 485 3.21 21.38 -19.01
C GLY A 485 2.81 19.93 -18.75
N VAL A 486 1.63 19.77 -18.16
CA VAL A 486 0.94 18.48 -18.04
C VAL A 486 -0.25 18.48 -18.99
N ARG A 487 -0.24 17.59 -19.99
CA ARG A 487 -1.37 17.44 -20.90
C ARG A 487 -2.49 16.70 -20.16
N VAL A 488 -3.63 17.34 -19.96
CA VAL A 488 -4.75 16.82 -19.15
C VAL A 488 -5.96 16.37 -19.98
N ALA A 489 -5.94 16.58 -21.29
CA ALA A 489 -6.99 16.11 -22.20
C ALA A 489 -6.44 15.80 -23.61
N ALA A 490 -7.20 15.05 -24.39
CA ALA A 490 -6.80 14.64 -25.75
C ALA A 490 -6.99 15.76 -26.78
N GLN A 491 -7.86 16.73 -26.51
CA GLN A 491 -8.13 17.87 -27.39
C GLN A 491 -6.92 18.84 -27.45
N GLY A 492 -6.77 19.54 -28.58
CA GLY A 492 -5.70 20.53 -28.80
C GLY A 492 -4.42 19.99 -29.47
N GLU A 493 -3.69 20.88 -30.13
CA GLU A 493 -2.44 20.58 -30.83
C GLU A 493 -1.24 20.84 -29.90
N TYR A 494 -0.77 19.79 -29.22
CA TYR A 494 0.42 19.82 -28.37
C TYR A 494 1.49 18.85 -28.88
N ALA A 495 2.77 19.16 -28.63
CA ALA A 495 3.89 18.36 -29.15
C ALA A 495 4.05 17.00 -28.45
N VAL A 496 3.48 16.85 -27.25
CA VAL A 496 3.46 15.59 -26.48
C VAL A 496 2.32 14.68 -26.94
N ARG A 497 2.60 13.38 -27.17
CA ARG A 497 1.68 12.47 -27.88
C ARG A 497 0.34 12.20 -27.19
N GLN A 498 0.35 11.97 -25.88
CA GLN A 498 -0.85 11.54 -25.14
C GLN A 498 -1.10 12.37 -23.87
N PRO A 499 -2.35 12.38 -23.34
CA PRO A 499 -2.64 12.96 -22.03
C PRO A 499 -1.93 12.20 -20.91
N PHE A 500 -1.67 12.90 -19.82
CA PHE A 500 -1.22 12.30 -18.57
C PHE A 500 -2.33 11.41 -18.01
N ASP A 501 -2.03 10.13 -17.91
CA ASP A 501 -2.89 9.10 -17.34
C ASP A 501 -2.76 9.12 -15.81
N GLY A 502 -3.27 10.16 -15.17
CA GLY A 502 -3.06 10.41 -13.74
C GLY A 502 -3.81 11.64 -13.19
N ALA A 503 -3.60 11.94 -11.91
CA ALA A 503 -4.21 13.08 -11.21
C ALA A 503 -3.20 14.23 -11.01
N VAL A 504 -3.63 15.46 -11.24
CA VAL A 504 -2.83 16.67 -10.98
C VAL A 504 -3.40 17.39 -9.77
N TRP A 505 -2.61 17.52 -8.72
CA TRP A 505 -3.00 18.10 -7.45
C TRP A 505 -2.22 19.38 -7.18
N ILE A 506 -2.90 20.37 -6.60
CA ILE A 506 -2.31 21.59 -6.08
C ILE A 506 -2.54 21.59 -4.57
N GLY A 507 -1.46 21.36 -3.81
CA GLY A 507 -1.55 21.04 -2.39
C GLY A 507 -2.26 19.71 -2.15
N SER A 508 -3.39 19.76 -1.45
CA SER A 508 -4.21 18.58 -1.10
C SER A 508 -5.49 18.45 -1.92
N LYS A 509 -5.64 19.22 -3.00
CA LYS A 509 -6.85 19.24 -3.85
C LYS A 509 -6.49 18.92 -5.30
N ASP A 510 -7.44 18.33 -6.02
CA ASP A 510 -7.36 18.23 -7.48
C ASP A 510 -7.28 19.64 -8.10
N TYR A 511 -6.50 19.81 -9.18
CA TYR A 511 -6.32 21.12 -9.83
C TYR A 511 -7.63 21.76 -10.28
N ARG A 512 -8.65 20.95 -10.59
CA ARG A 512 -10.00 21.39 -10.98
C ARG A 512 -10.75 22.06 -9.83
N GLU A 513 -10.40 21.72 -8.59
CA GLU A 513 -10.99 22.25 -7.37
C GLU A 513 -10.17 23.40 -6.74
N ALA A 514 -9.12 23.85 -7.43
CA ALA A 514 -8.29 24.94 -6.95
C ALA A 514 -8.99 26.31 -7.09
N SER A 515 -8.61 27.25 -6.23
CA SER A 515 -9.16 28.62 -6.22
C SER A 515 -8.50 29.50 -7.27
N TRP A 516 -8.91 29.33 -8.53
CA TRP A 516 -8.38 30.05 -9.69
C TRP A 516 -8.76 31.54 -9.70
N LYS A 517 -7.86 32.39 -10.23
CA LYS A 517 -8.13 33.78 -10.60
C LYS A 517 -8.36 33.88 -12.11
N ASP A 518 -9.45 34.52 -12.52
CA ASP A 518 -9.72 34.82 -13.93
C ASP A 518 -8.64 35.75 -14.49
N PHE A 519 -8.13 35.39 -15.66
CA PHE A 519 -7.17 36.15 -16.44
C PHE A 519 -7.69 36.26 -17.88
N GLY A 520 -8.29 37.41 -18.20
CA GLY A 520 -8.74 37.73 -19.55
C GLY A 520 -9.97 36.96 -20.05
N GLY A 521 -10.81 36.42 -19.15
CA GLY A 521 -12.13 35.84 -19.47
C GLY A 521 -12.11 34.42 -20.05
N VAL A 522 -10.92 33.90 -20.37
CA VAL A 522 -10.68 32.57 -20.97
C VAL A 522 -9.50 31.81 -20.35
N ALA A 523 -8.68 32.43 -19.50
CA ALA A 523 -7.58 31.77 -18.84
C ALA A 523 -7.66 31.93 -17.32
N HIS A 524 -7.08 30.97 -16.61
CA HIS A 524 -7.13 30.86 -15.17
C HIS A 524 -5.72 30.75 -14.63
N THR A 525 -5.40 31.55 -13.61
CA THR A 525 -4.08 31.55 -12.97
C THR A 525 -4.20 31.32 -11.48
N LEU A 526 -3.18 30.69 -10.92
CA LEU A 526 -3.05 30.46 -9.48
C LEU A 526 -1.60 30.67 -9.06
N GLN A 527 -1.40 31.42 -7.99
CA GLN A 527 -0.11 31.49 -7.31
C GLN A 527 -0.10 30.50 -6.15
N PHE A 528 0.89 29.61 -6.12
CA PHE A 528 1.02 28.60 -5.08
C PHE A 528 2.48 28.49 -4.64
N GLY A 529 2.84 29.17 -3.55
CA GLY A 529 4.23 29.33 -3.14
C GLY A 529 5.03 30.14 -4.18
N GLY A 530 6.16 29.60 -4.66
CA GLY A 530 6.95 30.21 -5.75
C GLY A 530 6.45 29.88 -7.16
N PHE A 531 5.37 29.11 -7.28
CA PHE A 531 4.87 28.62 -8.56
C PHE A 531 3.68 29.44 -9.06
N THR A 532 3.70 29.72 -10.35
CA THR A 532 2.55 30.20 -11.11
C THR A 532 1.98 29.03 -11.91
N VAL A 533 0.74 28.66 -11.60
CA VAL A 533 0.00 27.65 -12.35
C VAL A 533 -0.97 28.34 -13.30
N TYR A 534 -1.04 27.87 -14.54
CA TYR A 534 -1.88 28.38 -15.59
C TYR A 534 -2.68 27.25 -16.24
N THR A 535 -3.97 27.46 -16.45
CA THR A 535 -4.82 26.58 -17.27
C THR A 535 -5.90 27.41 -17.98
N ARG A 536 -6.39 26.93 -19.13
CA ARG A 536 -7.50 27.57 -19.85
C ARG A 536 -8.84 26.90 -19.57
N LEU A 537 -8.84 25.66 -19.09
CA LEU A 537 -10.05 24.94 -18.66
C LEU A 537 -9.79 24.19 -17.35
N PRO A 538 -10.19 24.74 -16.19
CA PRO A 538 -10.18 24.00 -14.93
C PRO A 538 -11.39 23.07 -14.76
N GLY A 539 -12.36 23.05 -15.69
CA GLY A 539 -13.57 22.21 -15.65
C GLY A 539 -14.31 22.19 -17.00
N PRO A 540 -15.39 21.40 -17.15
CA PRO A 540 -16.16 21.31 -18.40
C PRO A 540 -16.75 22.67 -18.82
N VAL A 541 -16.80 22.94 -20.14
CA VAL A 541 -17.32 24.21 -20.70
C VAL A 541 -18.78 24.41 -20.27
N PRO A 542 -19.14 25.53 -19.60
CA PRO A 542 -20.54 25.83 -19.25
C PRO A 542 -21.45 25.90 -20.48
N GLU A 543 -22.68 25.38 -20.37
CA GLU A 543 -23.64 25.28 -21.49
C GLU A 543 -23.94 26.63 -22.18
N GLU A 544 -23.87 27.72 -21.42
CA GLU A 544 -24.07 29.10 -21.88
C GLU A 544 -23.00 29.59 -22.89
N ARG A 545 -21.85 28.90 -22.99
CA ARG A 545 -20.75 29.23 -23.93
C ARG A 545 -20.62 28.21 -25.07
N SER A 546 -21.67 27.45 -25.38
CA SER A 546 -21.69 26.39 -26.40
C SER A 546 -21.21 26.82 -27.79
N ALA A 547 -21.46 28.06 -28.21
CA ALA A 547 -21.00 28.60 -29.50
C ALA A 547 -19.46 28.78 -29.59
N GLN A 548 -18.76 28.87 -28.46
CA GLN A 548 -17.28 28.95 -28.40
C GLN A 548 -16.65 27.64 -27.94
N ARG A 549 -17.45 26.59 -27.68
CA ARG A 549 -17.02 25.30 -27.11
C ARG A 549 -15.91 24.65 -27.92
N ALA A 550 -16.06 24.52 -29.23
CA ALA A 550 -15.02 23.94 -30.10
C ALA A 550 -13.72 24.75 -30.09
N LYS A 551 -13.79 26.08 -29.98
CA LYS A 551 -12.62 26.97 -29.91
C LYS A 551 -11.92 26.91 -28.54
N LEU A 552 -12.69 26.83 -27.45
CA LEU A 552 -12.20 26.66 -26.09
C LEU A 552 -11.62 25.26 -25.86
N GLU A 553 -12.25 24.21 -26.39
CA GLU A 553 -11.76 22.83 -26.36
C GLU A 553 -10.49 22.68 -27.22
N ALA A 554 -10.39 23.37 -28.37
CA ALA A 554 -9.17 23.40 -29.18
C ALA A 554 -7.99 24.14 -28.50
N LEU A 555 -8.27 25.12 -27.62
CA LEU A 555 -7.26 25.93 -26.94
C LEU A 555 -6.83 25.39 -25.57
N SER A 556 -7.42 24.27 -25.09
CA SER A 556 -7.31 23.89 -23.68
C SER A 556 -7.21 22.37 -23.45
N ALA A 557 -6.00 21.91 -23.14
CA ALA A 557 -5.75 20.62 -22.51
C ALA A 557 -4.40 20.56 -21.78
N MET A 558 -3.92 21.70 -21.25
CA MET A 558 -2.59 21.79 -20.62
C MET A 558 -2.65 22.57 -19.31
N VAL A 559 -2.13 21.97 -18.24
CA VAL A 559 -1.81 22.66 -16.99
C VAL A 559 -0.33 23.04 -17.05
N GLN A 560 -0.04 24.34 -17.06
CA GLN A 560 1.32 24.85 -17.11
C GLN A 560 1.77 25.30 -15.72
N ILE A 561 2.91 24.80 -15.27
CA ILE A 561 3.54 25.12 -14.00
C ILE A 561 4.84 25.85 -14.33
N SER A 562 4.89 27.14 -13.99
CA SER A 562 6.10 27.95 -14.11
C SER A 562 6.58 28.31 -12.72
N TRP A 563 7.89 28.33 -12.54
CA TRP A 563 8.50 28.84 -11.32
C TRP A 563 9.26 30.11 -11.67
N LYS A 564 9.03 31.17 -10.90
CA LYS A 564 9.86 32.39 -10.98
C LYS A 564 10.54 32.55 -9.64
N GLU A 565 11.83 32.82 -9.66
CA GLU A 565 12.54 33.16 -8.43
C GLU A 565 11.80 34.33 -7.74
N PRO A 566 11.44 34.21 -6.45
CA PRO A 566 10.66 35.23 -5.77
C PRO A 566 11.37 36.59 -5.83
N GLU A 567 10.73 37.58 -6.48
CA GLU A 567 11.21 38.97 -6.41
C GLU A 567 11.12 39.45 -4.96
N ASN A 568 12.27 39.76 -4.39
CA ASN A 568 12.46 39.97 -2.97
C ASN A 568 11.88 41.34 -2.53
N LYS A 569 10.56 41.43 -2.34
CA LYS A 569 9.91 42.57 -1.66
C LYS A 569 10.07 42.48 -0.15
N ALA A 570 11.31 42.70 0.31
CA ALA A 570 11.70 43.31 1.58
C ALA A 570 13.16 42.92 1.85
N ALA A 571 14.09 43.79 1.46
CA ALA A 571 15.47 43.74 1.88
C ALA A 571 15.56 43.95 3.40
N LYS A 572 15.38 42.88 4.18
CA LYS A 572 16.16 42.71 5.40
C LYS A 572 17.48 42.07 4.96
N ALA A 573 18.58 42.77 5.18
CA ALA A 573 19.91 42.34 4.81
C ALA A 573 20.13 40.87 5.22
N GLN A 574 20.38 39.99 4.25
CA GLN A 574 20.83 38.63 4.52
C GLN A 574 22.25 38.74 5.05
N LYS A 575 22.49 38.31 6.29
CA LYS A 575 23.80 38.43 6.96
C LYS A 575 24.86 37.70 6.15
N TYR A 576 24.53 36.50 5.66
CA TYR A 576 25.41 35.60 4.91
C TYR A 576 25.40 35.81 3.39
N LYS A 577 25.06 37.01 2.91
CA LYS A 577 25.19 37.33 1.48
C LYS A 577 26.67 37.39 1.11
N LEU A 578 27.07 36.63 0.08
CA LEU A 578 28.44 36.66 -0.42
C LEU A 578 28.83 38.08 -0.87
N PRO A 579 30.01 38.58 -0.44
CA PRO A 579 30.50 39.86 -0.91
C PRO A 579 30.79 39.80 -2.41
N LYS A 580 30.55 40.91 -3.12
CA LYS A 580 30.96 41.02 -4.52
C LYS A 580 32.45 41.40 -4.56
N PRO A 581 33.31 40.69 -5.32
CA PRO A 581 34.71 41.05 -5.44
C PRO A 581 34.84 42.45 -6.04
N THR A 582 35.46 43.37 -5.31
CA THR A 582 35.84 44.71 -5.80
C THR A 582 37.33 44.80 -6.15
N GLU A 583 38.08 43.75 -5.83
CA GLU A 583 39.52 43.62 -5.99
C GLU A 583 39.88 42.18 -6.41
N SER A 584 41.15 41.92 -6.74
CA SER A 584 41.61 40.57 -7.07
C SER A 584 41.44 39.64 -5.88
N VAL A 585 41.07 38.38 -6.16
CA VAL A 585 40.82 37.35 -5.16
C VAL A 585 41.83 36.22 -5.30
N LEU A 586 42.06 35.52 -4.19
CA LEU A 586 42.89 34.33 -4.16
C LEU A 586 42.21 33.17 -4.90
N HIS A 587 43.02 32.39 -5.59
CA HIS A 587 42.61 31.19 -6.32
C HIS A 587 42.97 29.94 -5.51
N PHE A 588 42.06 28.96 -5.46
CA PHE A 588 42.28 27.69 -4.77
C PHE A 588 41.81 26.55 -5.67
N ASP A 589 42.71 25.59 -5.92
CA ASP A 589 42.39 24.32 -6.55
C ASP A 589 41.96 23.29 -5.48
N THR A 590 42.37 23.52 -4.23
CA THR A 590 42.17 22.64 -3.10
C THR A 590 41.24 23.26 -2.07
N PHE A 591 40.06 22.66 -1.87
CA PHE A 591 39.06 23.17 -0.95
C PHE A 591 39.54 23.18 0.52
N ASN A 592 40.20 22.12 0.99
CA ASN A 592 40.65 22.03 2.39
C ASN A 592 41.76 23.05 2.71
N PHE A 593 42.62 23.38 1.74
CA PHE A 593 43.59 24.48 1.90
C PHE A 593 42.89 25.84 2.00
N LYS A 594 41.83 26.05 1.20
CA LYS A 594 40.98 27.24 1.31
C LYS A 594 40.35 27.35 2.70
N LEU A 595 39.85 26.25 3.28
CA LEU A 595 39.30 26.23 4.64
C LEU A 595 40.34 26.64 5.68
N ALA A 596 41.55 26.08 5.61
CA ALA A 596 42.64 26.41 6.52
C ALA A 596 43.02 27.91 6.47
N VAL A 597 43.07 28.49 5.27
CA VAL A 597 43.27 29.95 5.09
C VAL A 597 42.09 30.76 5.64
N MET A 598 40.85 30.27 5.45
CA MET A 598 39.67 30.93 5.99
C MET A 598 39.60 30.84 7.52
N GLU A 599 40.13 29.80 8.16
CA GLU A 599 40.26 29.72 9.62
C GLU A 599 41.04 30.92 10.16
N VAL A 600 42.27 31.10 9.66
CA VAL A 600 43.15 32.21 10.04
C VAL A 600 42.50 33.56 9.77
N LEU A 601 41.99 33.78 8.56
CA LEU A 601 41.48 35.09 8.17
C LEU A 601 40.10 35.42 8.76
N MET A 602 39.23 34.45 8.98
CA MET A 602 37.86 34.67 9.47
C MET A 602 37.74 34.53 10.98
N TYR A 603 38.39 33.54 11.59
CA TYR A 603 38.19 33.17 12.99
C TYR A 603 39.29 33.71 13.90
N GLU A 604 40.55 33.57 13.51
CA GLU A 604 41.69 34.05 14.31
C GLU A 604 41.87 35.57 14.19
N LYS A 605 41.96 36.07 12.95
CA LYS A 605 42.23 37.49 12.67
C LYS A 605 40.98 38.36 12.48
N GLY A 606 39.82 37.75 12.23
CA GLY A 606 38.55 38.47 12.05
C GLY A 606 38.52 39.44 10.85
N LEU A 607 39.33 39.19 9.82
CA LEU A 607 39.48 40.02 8.62
C LEU A 607 38.45 39.72 7.53
N LEU A 608 37.76 38.57 7.61
CA LEU A 608 36.66 38.19 6.73
C LEU A 608 35.31 38.38 7.41
N ALA A 609 34.39 39.05 6.72
CA ALA A 609 33.03 39.27 7.18
C ALA A 609 32.01 38.87 6.10
N PRO A 610 30.84 38.32 6.47
CA PRO A 610 30.42 37.95 7.83
C PRO A 610 31.18 36.72 8.36
N LYS A 611 31.39 36.65 9.68
CA LYS A 611 31.84 35.43 10.36
C LYS A 611 30.76 34.36 10.23
N LEU A 612 31.11 33.19 9.70
CA LEU A 612 30.19 32.08 9.52
C LEU A 612 29.81 31.49 10.89
N ASP A 613 28.51 31.27 11.09
CA ASP A 613 27.91 30.60 12.25
C ASP A 613 26.82 29.69 11.68
N ALA A 614 26.98 28.37 11.81
CA ALA A 614 26.13 27.35 11.22
C ALA A 614 24.69 27.46 11.71
N HIS A 615 24.50 27.73 13.01
CA HIS A 615 23.16 27.96 13.57
C HIS A 615 22.54 29.24 13.00
N GLY A 616 23.32 30.31 12.87
CA GLY A 616 22.90 31.55 12.22
C GLY A 616 22.56 31.37 10.76
N PHE A 617 23.40 30.65 10.02
CA PHE A 617 23.23 30.33 8.61
C PHE A 617 21.96 29.50 8.42
N ALA A 618 21.77 28.44 9.20
CA ALA A 618 20.56 27.60 9.19
C ALA A 618 19.28 28.38 9.51
N ARG A 619 19.33 29.32 10.47
CA ARG A 619 18.19 30.21 10.79
C ARG A 619 17.84 31.16 9.64
N GLU A 620 18.83 31.67 8.92
CA GLU A 620 18.63 32.64 7.83
C GLU A 620 18.39 31.98 6.47
N TYR A 621 18.70 30.69 6.31
CA TYR A 621 18.55 29.97 5.06
C TYR A 621 17.07 29.74 4.73
N ARG A 622 16.58 30.39 3.68
CA ARG A 622 15.13 30.40 3.34
C ARG A 622 14.71 29.36 2.30
N ARG A 623 15.65 28.68 1.64
CA ARG A 623 15.33 27.71 0.56
C ARG A 623 14.87 26.36 1.10
N ARG A 624 15.35 25.95 2.28
CA ARG A 624 14.88 24.79 3.04
C ARG A 624 15.19 24.99 4.54
N LYS A 625 14.54 24.22 5.41
CA LYS A 625 14.99 24.06 6.80
C LYS A 625 16.27 23.22 6.79
N ILE A 626 17.34 23.73 7.42
CA ILE A 626 18.55 22.97 7.72
C ILE A 626 18.40 22.46 9.15
N ASP A 627 18.36 21.15 9.34
CA ASP A 627 18.20 20.52 10.65
C ASP A 627 19.55 20.04 11.16
N LEU A 628 20.25 20.90 11.89
CA LEU A 628 21.63 20.62 12.32
C LEU A 628 21.71 19.38 13.21
N ASP A 629 20.67 19.07 14.00
CA ASP A 629 20.63 17.88 14.86
C ASP A 629 20.65 16.57 14.05
N ALA A 630 20.09 16.59 12.84
CA ALA A 630 20.02 15.42 11.97
C ALA A 630 21.12 15.40 10.90
N GLU A 631 21.52 16.57 10.41
CA GLU A 631 22.45 16.73 9.27
C GLU A 631 23.88 17.06 9.71
N GLY A 632 24.11 17.42 10.98
CA GLY A 632 25.39 17.96 11.46
C GLY A 632 26.54 16.95 11.60
N TYR A 633 26.29 15.66 11.34
CA TYR A 633 27.32 14.61 11.34
C TYR A 633 28.08 14.51 10.01
N GLU A 634 27.65 15.23 8.98
CA GLU A 634 28.35 15.37 7.69
C GLU A 634 28.44 16.86 7.28
N PRO A 635 29.35 17.26 6.37
CA PRO A 635 29.44 18.63 5.88
C PRO A 635 28.13 19.16 5.28
N ILE A 636 27.58 20.24 5.84
CA ILE A 636 26.31 20.82 5.39
C ILE A 636 26.46 21.38 3.95
N PRO A 637 25.72 20.86 2.95
CA PRO A 637 25.96 21.19 1.54
C PRO A 637 25.86 22.68 1.21
N GLU A 638 24.94 23.40 1.85
CA GLU A 638 24.74 24.83 1.64
C GLU A 638 25.88 25.67 2.21
N ILE A 639 26.41 25.27 3.35
CA ILE A 639 27.57 25.92 3.99
C ILE A 639 28.82 25.63 3.16
N ARG A 640 29.01 24.37 2.74
CA ARG A 640 30.08 23.96 1.82
C ARG A 640 30.10 24.83 0.57
N LYS A 641 28.96 24.95 -0.11
CA LYS A 641 28.82 25.78 -1.31
C LYS A 641 29.10 27.26 -1.04
N TRP A 642 28.70 27.77 0.12
CA TRP A 642 28.98 29.15 0.50
C TRP A 642 30.49 29.39 0.69
N LEU A 643 31.20 28.48 1.36
CA LEU A 643 32.65 28.53 1.56
C LEU A 643 33.41 28.38 0.24
N GLU A 644 33.00 27.46 -0.64
CA GLU A 644 33.56 27.30 -1.99
C GLU A 644 33.48 28.60 -2.79
N GLN A 645 32.36 29.32 -2.68
CA GLN A 645 32.11 30.56 -3.43
C GLN A 645 32.63 31.83 -2.73
N TYR A 646 33.04 31.76 -1.46
CA TYR A 646 33.48 32.94 -0.72
C TYR A 646 34.73 33.55 -1.35
N PRO A 647 34.71 34.82 -1.81
CA PRO A 647 35.86 35.45 -2.40
C PRO A 647 36.80 35.99 -1.32
N ILE A 648 38.04 35.49 -1.29
CA ILE A 648 39.07 35.95 -0.35
C ILE A 648 39.95 36.99 -1.07
N PRO A 649 39.98 38.26 -0.63
CA PRO A 649 40.80 39.29 -1.26
C PRO A 649 42.30 38.96 -1.24
N ALA A 650 42.98 39.13 -2.37
CA ALA A 650 44.41 38.84 -2.51
C ALA A 650 45.30 39.69 -1.59
N ARG A 651 44.85 40.92 -1.25
CA ARG A 651 45.55 41.79 -0.28
C ARG A 651 45.69 41.20 1.12
N LEU A 652 44.89 40.17 1.46
CA LEU A 652 44.94 39.51 2.77
C LEU A 652 45.96 38.36 2.80
N ALA A 653 46.52 37.93 1.67
CA ALA A 653 47.49 36.83 1.67
C ALA A 653 48.74 37.09 2.52
N PRO A 654 49.31 38.31 2.60
CA PRO A 654 50.43 38.59 3.49
C PRO A 654 50.10 38.45 4.99
N GLU A 655 48.82 38.43 5.36
CA GLU A 655 48.38 38.23 6.74
C GLU A 655 48.44 36.77 7.18
N VAL A 656 48.50 35.81 6.25
CA VAL A 656 48.61 34.39 6.62
C VAL A 656 50.08 34.05 6.77
N THR A 657 50.57 34.09 8.01
CA THR A 657 51.98 33.81 8.36
C THR A 657 52.18 32.39 8.85
N GLU A 658 51.14 31.82 9.44
CA GLU A 658 51.09 30.51 10.08
C GLU A 658 49.69 29.93 9.86
N ILE A 659 49.59 28.62 9.66
CA ILE A 659 48.33 27.89 9.52
C ILE A 659 48.38 26.69 10.46
N GLU A 660 47.47 26.63 11.43
CA GLU A 660 47.33 25.48 12.31
C GLU A 660 46.10 24.67 11.91
N MET A 661 46.29 23.51 11.27
CA MET A 661 45.17 22.59 11.01
C MET A 661 44.95 21.69 12.23
N ASP A 662 43.83 21.89 12.91
CA ASP A 662 43.38 21.05 14.03
C ASP A 662 41.93 20.59 13.81
N GLY A 663 41.60 19.38 14.26
CA GLY A 663 40.25 18.84 14.21
C GLY A 663 39.23 19.70 14.95
N GLY A 664 39.67 20.44 15.97
CA GLY A 664 38.87 21.40 16.72
C GLY A 664 38.69 22.78 16.07
N GLY A 665 39.24 23.01 14.86
CA GLY A 665 39.15 24.30 14.16
C GLY A 665 37.71 24.78 13.98
N GLU A 666 37.48 26.08 14.17
CA GLU A 666 36.12 26.64 14.20
C GLU A 666 35.47 26.51 12.80
N ILE A 667 36.21 26.72 11.71
CA ILE A 667 35.71 26.54 10.34
C ILE A 667 35.17 25.13 10.09
N TYR A 668 35.79 24.09 10.65
CA TYR A 668 35.37 22.70 10.47
C TYR A 668 34.08 22.41 11.22
N THR A 669 33.98 22.87 12.48
CA THR A 669 32.74 22.76 13.26
C THR A 669 31.60 23.63 12.70
N GLN A 670 31.89 24.72 11.98
CA GLN A 670 30.85 25.47 11.27
C GLN A 670 30.37 24.79 9.98
N LEU A 671 31.20 23.95 9.35
CA LEU A 671 30.84 23.18 8.17
C LEU A 671 30.19 21.83 8.52
N CYS A 672 30.69 21.16 9.56
CA CYS A 672 30.22 19.88 10.10
C CYS A 672 30.13 19.97 11.65
N PRO A 673 28.99 20.44 12.20
CA PRO A 673 28.84 20.74 13.64
C PRO A 673 29.13 19.63 14.64
N PHE A 674 28.95 18.37 14.25
CA PHE A 674 29.18 17.21 15.11
C PHE A 674 30.31 16.31 14.60
N TRP A 675 31.22 16.86 13.79
CA TRP A 675 32.44 16.16 13.42
C TRP A 675 33.28 15.88 14.67
N ASP A 676 33.68 14.63 14.85
CA ASP A 676 34.46 14.16 16.00
C ASP A 676 35.98 14.29 15.78
N GLY A 677 36.41 14.72 14.58
CA GLY A 677 37.82 14.88 14.24
C GLY A 677 38.53 13.58 13.90
N GLU A 678 37.85 12.43 13.89
CA GLU A 678 38.48 11.11 13.78
C GLU A 678 38.59 10.59 12.33
N ASP A 679 37.87 11.21 11.37
CA ASP A 679 37.93 10.84 9.97
C ASP A 679 38.80 11.79 9.11
N GLY A 680 39.16 11.34 7.90
CA GLY A 680 40.00 12.12 6.98
C GLY A 680 39.23 13.16 6.15
N ALA A 681 38.03 13.60 6.55
CA ALA A 681 37.18 14.48 5.73
C ALA A 681 37.85 15.83 5.41
N PHE A 682 38.67 16.34 6.34
CA PHE A 682 39.36 17.63 6.19
C PHE A 682 40.87 17.50 5.95
N ASP A 683 41.34 16.29 5.63
CA ASP A 683 42.74 16.06 5.30
C ASP A 683 43.18 16.90 4.09
N LEU A 684 44.32 17.55 4.24
CA LEU A 684 45.02 18.16 3.13
C LEU A 684 45.98 17.13 2.52
N ASN A 685 45.49 16.39 1.53
CA ASN A 685 46.25 15.32 0.84
C ASN A 685 46.83 15.77 -0.52
N THR A 686 46.44 16.95 -1.01
CA THR A 686 46.95 17.54 -2.25
C THR A 686 47.09 19.05 -2.08
N ILE A 687 48.15 19.63 -2.61
CA ILE A 687 48.30 21.09 -2.73
C ILE A 687 49.19 21.42 -3.91
N THR A 688 48.95 22.56 -4.56
CA THR A 688 49.82 23.03 -5.63
C THR A 688 50.78 24.12 -5.17
N GLU A 689 51.94 24.19 -5.82
CA GLU A 689 52.90 25.27 -5.59
C GLU A 689 52.34 26.65 -5.99
N ALA A 690 51.44 26.69 -6.99
CA ALA A 690 50.76 27.90 -7.39
C ALA A 690 49.83 28.44 -6.30
N GLU A 691 49.12 27.55 -5.59
CA GLU A 691 48.29 27.92 -4.44
C GLU A 691 49.13 28.55 -3.33
N LEU A 692 50.24 27.90 -2.96
CA LEU A 692 51.13 28.33 -1.87
C LEU A 692 51.85 29.65 -2.17
N ARG A 693 52.30 29.85 -3.42
CA ARG A 693 53.02 31.07 -3.82
C ARG A 693 52.18 32.35 -3.74
N GLN A 694 50.87 32.24 -3.60
CA GLN A 694 50.01 33.39 -3.32
C GLN A 694 50.24 33.98 -1.91
N PHE A 695 50.84 33.23 -0.98
CA PHE A 695 51.04 33.60 0.42
C PHE A 695 52.53 33.87 0.73
N PRO A 696 53.05 35.07 0.42
CA PRO A 696 54.49 35.36 0.55
C PRO A 696 55.00 35.38 1.99
N SER A 697 54.11 35.45 2.98
CA SER A 697 54.44 35.54 4.40
C SER A 697 54.29 34.22 5.16
N LEU A 698 53.72 33.18 4.54
CA LEU A 698 53.47 31.89 5.18
C LEU A 698 54.80 31.16 5.40
N LYS A 699 55.14 30.89 6.67
CA LYS A 699 56.41 30.28 7.07
C LYS A 699 56.24 28.96 7.82
N HIS A 700 55.11 28.76 8.48
CA HIS A 700 54.87 27.58 9.30
C HIS A 700 53.45 27.03 9.05
N MET A 701 53.31 25.71 9.07
CA MET A 701 52.02 25.05 8.93
C MET A 701 51.95 23.75 9.74
N THR A 702 50.96 23.60 10.61
CA THR A 702 50.58 22.31 11.17
C THR A 702 49.67 21.60 10.18
N LEU A 703 50.06 20.43 9.71
CA LEU A 703 49.40 19.70 8.63
C LEU A 703 48.53 18.56 9.18
N LEU A 704 47.22 18.65 8.93
CA LEU A 704 46.27 17.56 9.06
C LEU A 704 46.20 16.80 7.71
N SER A 705 46.74 15.58 7.66
CA SER A 705 46.82 14.80 6.42
C SER A 705 47.01 13.31 6.70
N SER A 706 46.21 12.46 6.06
CA SER A 706 46.47 11.00 6.02
C SER A 706 47.51 10.60 4.98
N ARG A 707 47.94 11.53 4.11
CA ARG A 707 48.95 11.31 3.05
C ARG A 707 50.00 12.42 3.01
N PRO A 708 50.69 12.71 4.14
CA PRO A 708 51.63 13.81 4.23
C PRO A 708 52.77 13.70 3.18
N GLU A 709 53.13 12.50 2.76
CA GLU A 709 54.16 12.26 1.74
C GLU A 709 53.84 12.89 0.38
N GLN A 710 52.57 13.21 0.10
CA GLN A 710 52.15 13.84 -1.16
C GLN A 710 52.24 15.37 -1.12
N VAL A 711 52.22 15.95 0.09
CA VAL A 711 52.07 17.39 0.32
C VAL A 711 53.37 18.01 0.83
N LEU A 712 54.09 17.30 1.72
CA LEU A 712 55.37 17.74 2.30
C LEU A 712 56.37 18.20 1.23
N PRO A 713 56.61 17.48 0.11
CA PRO A 713 57.59 17.92 -0.88
C PRO A 713 57.23 19.25 -1.55
N VAL A 714 55.94 19.59 -1.63
CA VAL A 714 55.47 20.86 -2.21
C VAL A 714 55.66 22.00 -1.20
N LEU A 715 55.33 21.77 0.07
CA LEU A 715 55.50 22.73 1.16
C LEU A 715 56.99 23.05 1.39
N GLU A 716 57.85 22.04 1.39
CA GLU A 716 59.31 22.19 1.51
C GLU A 716 59.90 23.03 0.37
N ARG A 717 59.47 22.81 -0.87
CA ARG A 717 59.91 23.62 -2.03
C ARG A 717 59.48 25.08 -1.93
N CYS A 718 58.40 25.36 -1.22
CA CYS A 718 57.93 26.72 -0.94
C CYS A 718 58.60 27.34 0.29
N GLY A 719 59.47 26.62 1.00
CA GLY A 719 60.18 27.10 2.18
C GLY A 719 59.31 27.18 3.44
N ILE A 720 58.23 26.40 3.51
CA ILE A 720 57.30 26.36 4.65
C ILE A 720 57.75 25.25 5.60
N GLN A 721 57.92 25.57 6.88
CA GLN A 721 58.17 24.59 7.94
C GLN A 721 56.86 23.88 8.31
N VAL A 722 56.91 22.56 8.48
CA VAL A 722 55.71 21.76 8.69
C VAL A 722 55.82 20.90 9.94
N ASP A 723 54.83 21.00 10.82
CA ASP A 723 54.59 20.05 11.90
C ASP A 723 53.44 19.12 11.51
N LEU A 724 53.55 17.82 11.79
CA LEU A 724 52.53 16.83 11.48
C LEU A 724 51.63 16.60 12.70
N LEU A 725 50.32 16.60 12.50
CA LEU A 725 49.33 16.29 13.53
C LEU A 725 49.09 14.78 13.66
#